data_AF-A0A0B5HW32-F1
#
_entry.id   AF-A0A0B5HW32-F1
#
_cell.length_a   1.000
_cell.length_b   1.000
_cell.length_c   1.000
_cell.angle_alpha   90.00
_cell.angle_beta   90.00
_cell.angle_gamma   90.00
#
_symmetry.space_group_name_H-M   'P 1'
#
loop_
_entity.id
_entity.type
_entity.pdbx_description
1 polymer ?
#
loop_
_entity_poly.entity_id
_entity_poly.type
_entity_poly.pdbx_seq_one_letter_code
_entity_poly.pdbx_strand_id
1 'polypeptide(L)'
;MAKNVDSPAKKMNSRVSREKTEKDTDIFDEILEEKAEKEKDKKEDEEEKEDVTFDEEDEGQRTDDKSEYSGKEGNEEKQADEEESSEDTDDFEYSLEREEDSVEHGVKEKELDEVPLKELGKNREEIKDTIIHKASLLSLKDKGPAETGLKLNFLSDPATGNVFIGRKKAVHKKYGYEGALHVGRVNEQEFKDKDIYLDSLNPHVVFVCGARGSGKSYVMGVIAEEIALKNKNVGTIVIDPIGVFWSMRFPNREERELEKIKEWKLNPLGLKNIRVFVPAGIRGQVPKTTFDAGFSMQPSLLSSEDWALTFKIDRFSVTGLLLEKVLKKVESGYKSLEDKKIPAKGRNYSLDDIVICLESDAELNSREKGYKQDSIRALSSRFEAAKAWGIFDEKGTPLSDLSREGQMTILDTSFLDDTVTALVIGVLARRILAARKISTRKEAASRFKTLDVDQLLELEIPPTWLFIDEAHTLIPSGNEKTPASSALVEYVKQGRRPGCSLVFATQQPSAIDTKVLSQLDIIMTHKLVFDDDVKAVFKRTPTIIPAAFKRKSFIKTLPVGVALTGDRSEETSRAFIMSIRPRLSQHEGRDAETLGMSETVSAEQLENLIVEVVHRDLLKEGEIEIEKIKKVIETLNAKYNGNAHLSAILQGLREKGFIVGQKTVMLEGAKGDRKIAKEIIKAESGEEEETGEEGEALKGEPLQDVETTELLALPQRIPESRAKEIVNEIRKKRLLGLLGGEEVVRDTALRYHTVWKVNYDIVSTKNEFLSRQCFISSSSGEFLHFSMGKFVESKGLNEFFELGEDELSVLKALMKNQLSAEELIGITEFGEGKVLRILKKLGERGLVGVAVEQKTGKRIYWLKQQFDLPPSERHELLGSINYLPFVRADAISKEHELFGKEKIPELLQKMWKNVIVKSIEEIYRPVWHFKLELDGKERTVLVDGVTGKVI
;
A
#
# COMPACT_ATOMS: atom_id res chain seq x y z
N MET A 1 -9.15 54.56 53.27
CA MET A 1 -10.61 54.52 53.48
C MET A 1 -11.27 53.96 52.23
N ALA A 2 -12.38 53.23 52.36
CA ALA A 2 -13.15 52.73 51.22
C ALA A 2 -13.99 53.84 50.56
N LYS A 3 -14.33 53.66 49.26
CA LYS A 3 -15.73 53.64 48.75
C LYS A 3 -15.80 53.49 47.20
N ASN A 4 -16.02 52.25 46.77
CA ASN A 4 -17.06 51.76 45.85
C ASN A 4 -17.78 52.66 44.82
N VAL A 5 -18.01 52.04 43.64
CA VAL A 5 -19.16 52.17 42.69
C VAL A 5 -19.12 53.44 41.81
N ASP A 6 -19.11 53.37 40.47
CA ASP A 6 -20.14 52.72 39.62
C ASP A 6 -19.69 52.36 38.17
N SER A 7 -20.59 51.74 37.40
CA SER A 7 -20.55 51.49 35.93
C SER A 7 -20.88 52.78 35.12
N PRO A 8 -20.94 52.86 33.74
CA PRO A 8 -20.95 51.81 32.71
C PRO A 8 -20.14 52.07 31.41
N ALA A 9 -20.27 51.17 30.43
CA ALA A 9 -19.54 51.16 29.14
C ALA A 9 -20.08 52.11 28.06
N LYS A 10 -19.19 52.53 27.12
CA LYS A 10 -19.46 52.52 25.65
C LYS A 10 -18.26 52.89 24.77
N LYS A 11 -18.17 52.17 23.63
CA LYS A 11 -17.52 52.50 22.34
C LYS A 11 -16.01 52.81 22.34
N MET A 12 -15.26 51.97 21.61
CA MET A 12 -13.88 52.26 21.21
C MET A 12 -13.68 51.86 19.74
N ASN A 13 -13.48 52.84 18.85
CA ASN A 13 -12.53 52.78 17.74
C ASN A 13 -12.55 54.06 16.89
N SER A 14 -11.46 54.83 16.95
CA SER A 14 -10.80 55.40 15.75
C SER A 14 -9.49 56.11 16.11
N ARG A 15 -8.42 55.77 15.37
CA ARG A 15 -7.25 56.61 15.00
C ARG A 15 -6.66 57.58 16.05
N VAL A 16 -5.41 57.30 16.46
CA VAL A 16 -4.33 58.32 16.46
C VAL A 16 -3.04 57.68 15.95
N SER A 17 -2.24 58.46 15.23
CA SER A 17 -0.94 58.12 14.68
C SER A 17 0.18 59.01 15.23
N ARG A 18 1.41 58.49 15.21
CA ARG A 18 2.73 59.19 15.18
C ARG A 18 3.39 59.70 16.47
N GLU A 19 4.73 59.52 16.42
CA GLU A 19 5.81 60.38 16.95
C GLU A 19 6.15 60.36 18.46
N LYS A 20 7.14 59.53 18.84
CA LYS A 20 8.55 59.94 19.08
C LYS A 20 9.36 58.88 19.85
N THR A 21 10.46 58.42 19.28
CA THR A 21 11.67 57.91 19.99
C THR A 21 12.88 58.00 19.06
N GLU A 22 13.53 59.16 19.03
CA GLU A 22 14.97 59.25 18.82
C GLU A 22 15.64 59.20 20.20
N LYS A 23 16.88 58.67 20.26
CA LYS A 23 17.61 58.22 21.46
C LYS A 23 17.17 56.85 21.98
N ASP A 24 17.75 55.80 21.37
CA ASP A 24 18.35 54.64 22.04
C ASP A 24 19.06 53.74 20.99
N THR A 25 19.91 54.36 20.15
CA THR A 25 20.62 53.69 19.04
C THR A 25 22.15 53.67 19.17
N ASP A 26 22.73 54.40 20.12
CA ASP A 26 24.20 54.57 20.23
C ASP A 26 24.90 53.56 21.17
N ILE A 27 24.31 52.40 21.44
CA ILE A 27 24.90 51.36 22.33
C ILE A 27 25.02 49.98 21.65
N PHE A 28 24.33 49.75 20.52
CA PHE A 28 24.35 48.45 19.84
C PHE A 28 25.45 48.32 18.77
N ASP A 29 25.89 49.42 18.17
CA ASP A 29 26.92 49.39 17.11
C ASP A 29 28.35 49.30 17.68
N GLU A 30 28.67 49.92 18.83
CA GLU A 30 29.97 49.74 19.51
C GLU A 30 30.27 48.27 19.88
N ILE A 31 29.23 47.46 20.16
CA ILE A 31 29.38 46.05 20.56
C ILE A 31 29.56 45.11 19.34
N LEU A 32 29.25 45.60 18.12
CA LEU A 32 29.41 44.83 16.89
C LEU A 32 30.80 45.00 16.27
N GLU A 33 31.44 46.17 16.41
CA GLU A 33 32.83 46.37 15.93
C GLU A 33 33.86 45.58 16.77
N GLU A 34 33.71 45.53 18.11
CA GLU A 34 34.60 44.75 19.01
C GLU A 34 34.63 43.23 18.75
N LYS A 35 33.64 42.69 18.03
CA LYS A 35 33.58 41.28 17.62
C LYS A 35 34.13 41.01 16.22
N ALA A 36 34.14 42.02 15.35
CA ALA A 36 34.66 41.88 13.99
C ALA A 36 36.20 41.84 13.95
N GLU A 37 36.89 42.46 14.91
CA GLU A 37 38.35 42.38 15.01
C GLU A 37 38.83 41.03 15.58
N LYS A 38 38.13 40.45 16.56
CA LYS A 38 38.54 39.20 17.23
C LYS A 38 38.38 37.92 16.39
N GLU A 39 37.79 37.98 15.20
CA GLU A 39 37.77 36.86 14.24
C GLU A 39 38.80 36.99 13.10
N LYS A 40 39.60 38.07 13.04
CA LYS A 40 40.74 38.16 12.12
C LYS A 40 42.02 37.51 12.67
N ASP A 41 42.29 37.66 13.97
CA ASP A 41 43.48 37.14 14.66
C ASP A 41 43.51 35.60 14.85
N LYS A 42 42.78 34.83 14.02
CA LYS A 42 42.76 33.36 14.04
C LYS A 42 42.88 32.69 12.66
N LYS A 43 43.31 33.46 11.65
CA LYS A 43 43.70 32.92 10.34
C LYS A 43 45.15 33.23 9.93
N GLU A 44 45.90 33.89 10.81
CA GLU A 44 47.35 34.08 10.68
C GLU A 44 48.07 33.16 11.68
N ASP A 45 48.06 31.84 11.41
CA ASP A 45 48.92 30.86 12.12
C ASP A 45 48.85 29.45 11.48
N GLU A 46 48.88 29.32 10.15
CA GLU A 46 49.18 28.03 9.47
C GLU A 46 49.52 28.18 7.95
N GLU A 47 50.32 29.18 7.58
CA GLU A 47 50.89 29.26 6.22
C GLU A 47 52.25 29.99 6.20
N GLU A 48 53.34 29.26 6.52
CA GLU A 48 54.71 29.69 6.19
C GLU A 48 55.66 28.48 6.05
N LYS A 49 56.61 28.59 5.11
CA LYS A 49 57.63 27.60 4.64
C LYS A 49 57.14 26.55 3.62
N GLU A 50 57.83 26.33 2.48
CA GLU A 50 59.17 26.78 2.04
C GLU A 50 59.29 26.90 0.50
N ASP A 51 59.97 27.98 0.06
CA ASP A 51 60.79 28.24 -1.15
C ASP A 51 60.78 27.27 -2.38
N VAL A 52 60.52 27.70 -3.64
CA VAL A 52 61.27 28.58 -4.58
C VAL A 52 62.37 27.87 -5.43
N THR A 53 62.16 27.81 -6.76
CA THR A 53 63.08 28.09 -7.92
C THR A 53 62.35 27.72 -9.23
N PHE A 54 62.04 28.62 -10.18
CA PHE A 54 62.88 29.24 -11.25
C PHE A 54 63.14 28.36 -12.51
N ASP A 55 62.46 28.74 -13.62
CA ASP A 55 62.86 28.82 -15.06
C ASP A 55 63.54 27.60 -15.77
N GLU A 56 63.57 27.41 -17.10
CA GLU A 56 63.25 28.22 -18.30
C GLU A 56 62.98 27.28 -19.54
N GLU A 57 62.90 27.83 -20.77
CA GLU A 57 62.88 27.15 -22.12
C GLU A 57 61.60 26.35 -22.48
N ASP A 58 60.77 26.62 -23.52
CA ASP A 58 60.88 27.17 -24.90
C ASP A 58 61.26 26.15 -26.00
N GLU A 59 60.28 25.78 -26.86
CA GLU A 59 60.42 25.65 -28.32
C GLU A 59 59.08 25.28 -29.02
N GLY A 60 58.94 25.64 -30.31
CA GLY A 60 57.80 25.29 -31.19
C GLY A 60 57.93 23.90 -31.86
N GLN A 61 57.21 23.52 -32.93
CA GLN A 61 56.33 24.24 -33.88
C GLN A 61 55.24 23.29 -34.47
N ARG A 62 54.43 23.83 -35.40
CA ARG A 62 53.46 23.16 -36.32
C ARG A 62 54.16 22.07 -37.18
N THR A 63 53.50 21.11 -37.83
CA THR A 63 52.49 21.18 -38.93
C THR A 63 51.82 19.81 -39.15
N ASP A 64 50.48 19.69 -39.22
CA ASP A 64 49.57 19.75 -40.40
C ASP A 64 49.41 18.47 -41.28
N ASP A 65 48.16 17.96 -41.28
CA ASP A 65 47.33 17.44 -42.39
C ASP A 65 47.49 16.05 -43.11
N LYS A 66 46.34 15.33 -43.07
CA LYS A 66 45.63 14.56 -44.15
C LYS A 66 46.05 13.16 -44.64
N SER A 67 45.03 12.27 -44.65
CA SER A 67 44.75 11.15 -45.60
C SER A 67 45.75 9.97 -45.68
N GLU A 68 45.40 8.71 -46.01
CA GLU A 68 44.15 8.05 -46.43
C GLU A 68 44.25 6.50 -46.25
N TYR A 69 43.11 5.81 -46.25
CA TYR A 69 42.87 4.42 -46.68
C TYR A 69 43.58 3.16 -46.10
N SER A 70 42.73 2.14 -45.97
CA SER A 70 42.98 0.68 -46.05
C SER A 70 43.59 -0.04 -44.84
N GLY A 71 42.99 -1.19 -44.52
CA GLY A 71 43.60 -2.26 -43.72
C GLY A 71 43.56 -3.58 -44.51
N LYS A 72 44.04 -4.67 -43.91
CA LYS A 72 43.66 -6.04 -44.28
C LYS A 72 44.05 -7.08 -43.23
N GLU A 73 43.41 -8.24 -43.34
CA GLU A 73 43.48 -9.39 -42.43
C GLU A 73 44.78 -10.21 -42.57
N GLY A 74 45.02 -11.11 -41.61
CA GLY A 74 46.02 -12.18 -41.76
C GLY A 74 46.23 -13.06 -40.51
N ASN A 75 45.55 -14.21 -40.48
CA ASN A 75 46.02 -15.59 -40.11
C ASN A 75 47.50 -15.79 -39.67
N GLU A 76 47.91 -16.81 -38.89
CA GLU A 76 47.22 -18.01 -38.35
C GLU A 76 48.06 -18.66 -37.20
N GLU A 77 47.38 -19.43 -36.35
CA GLU A 77 47.80 -20.66 -35.64
C GLU A 77 49.24 -20.95 -35.07
N LYS A 78 49.22 -21.28 -33.75
CA LYS A 78 49.78 -22.49 -33.06
C LYS A 78 51.26 -22.58 -32.58
N GLN A 79 51.37 -22.95 -31.29
CA GLN A 79 52.37 -23.86 -30.65
C GLN A 79 53.85 -23.41 -30.70
N ALA A 80 54.79 -23.73 -29.79
CA ALA A 80 54.83 -24.52 -28.55
C ALA A 80 56.12 -24.13 -27.77
N ASP A 81 56.38 -24.43 -26.49
CA ASP A 81 55.60 -24.76 -25.26
C ASP A 81 56.61 -24.68 -24.05
N GLU A 82 56.18 -24.97 -22.81
CA GLU A 82 56.99 -25.28 -21.58
C GLU A 82 57.90 -24.22 -20.91
N GLU A 83 57.65 -23.93 -19.61
CA GLU A 83 58.49 -24.42 -18.48
C GLU A 83 57.86 -24.19 -17.07
N GLU A 84 57.89 -25.26 -16.24
CA GLU A 84 58.03 -25.38 -14.77
C GLU A 84 57.06 -24.73 -13.71
N SER A 85 56.06 -25.54 -13.31
CA SER A 85 55.94 -26.32 -12.04
C SER A 85 55.79 -25.71 -10.60
N SER A 86 54.97 -26.44 -9.80
CA SER A 86 54.86 -26.49 -8.31
C SER A 86 54.27 -25.27 -7.56
N GLU A 87 53.54 -25.32 -6.43
CA GLU A 87 52.91 -26.36 -5.56
C GLU A 87 52.01 -25.57 -4.54
N ASP A 88 50.90 -26.02 -3.92
CA ASP A 88 50.07 -27.24 -4.02
C ASP A 88 48.70 -27.02 -3.31
N THR A 89 47.59 -27.68 -3.69
CA THR A 89 46.41 -28.00 -2.80
C THR A 89 45.31 -28.82 -3.50
N ASP A 90 45.11 -30.07 -3.07
CA ASP A 90 44.12 -31.01 -3.64
C ASP A 90 42.65 -30.74 -3.23
N ASP A 91 41.75 -30.79 -4.23
CA ASP A 91 40.31 -31.01 -4.05
C ASP A 91 40.00 -32.53 -4.04
N PHE A 92 39.09 -32.97 -3.17
CA PHE A 92 38.48 -34.31 -3.26
C PHE A 92 36.99 -34.21 -3.61
N GLU A 93 36.71 -34.46 -4.87
CA GLU A 93 35.37 -34.59 -5.45
C GLU A 93 34.74 -35.95 -5.04
N TYR A 94 33.43 -35.98 -4.79
CA TYR A 94 32.69 -37.24 -4.62
C TYR A 94 31.55 -37.35 -5.63
N SER A 95 31.72 -38.28 -6.56
CA SER A 95 30.77 -38.62 -7.61
C SER A 95 29.55 -39.37 -7.07
N LEU A 96 28.38 -39.11 -7.66
CA LEU A 96 27.14 -39.83 -7.39
C LEU A 96 26.98 -40.96 -8.41
N GLU A 97 27.34 -42.18 -8.04
CA GLU A 97 26.93 -43.37 -8.79
C GLU A 97 25.51 -43.80 -8.40
N ARG A 98 24.76 -44.28 -9.39
CA ARG A 98 23.43 -44.87 -9.21
C ARG A 98 23.59 -46.37 -9.02
N GLU A 99 23.06 -46.90 -7.91
CA GLU A 99 22.67 -48.30 -7.85
C GLU A 99 21.15 -48.37 -7.69
N GLU A 100 20.51 -49.02 -8.67
CA GLU A 100 19.18 -49.57 -8.50
C GLU A 100 19.34 -50.88 -7.73
N ASP A 101 18.63 -51.05 -6.60
CA ASP A 101 18.45 -52.39 -6.08
C ASP A 101 17.07 -52.58 -5.44
N SER A 102 16.44 -53.69 -5.81
CA SER A 102 15.05 -53.99 -5.54
C SER A 102 14.91 -55.00 -4.41
N VAL A 103 14.26 -54.61 -3.30
CA VAL A 103 13.78 -55.55 -2.29
C VAL A 103 12.35 -55.21 -1.88
N GLU A 104 11.39 -55.98 -2.41
CA GLU A 104 10.06 -56.10 -1.80
C GLU A 104 10.20 -56.67 -0.39
N HIS A 105 9.52 -56.09 0.61
CA HIS A 105 9.03 -56.83 1.78
C HIS A 105 7.74 -56.16 2.29
N GLY A 106 6.60 -56.80 2.04
CA GLY A 106 5.30 -56.26 2.41
C GLY A 106 4.99 -56.38 3.91
N VAL A 107 4.42 -55.33 4.50
CA VAL A 107 3.72 -55.41 5.77
C VAL A 107 2.28 -54.94 5.56
N LYS A 108 1.34 -55.77 6.05
CA LYS A 108 -0.09 -55.70 5.74
C LYS A 108 -0.75 -54.46 6.33
N GLU A 109 -1.70 -53.89 5.60
CA GLU A 109 -2.76 -53.08 6.20
C GLU A 109 -3.45 -53.90 7.30
N LYS A 110 -3.63 -53.29 8.47
CA LYS A 110 -4.54 -53.79 9.50
C LYS A 110 -5.71 -52.83 9.61
N GLU A 111 -6.90 -53.41 9.66
CA GLU A 111 -8.18 -52.73 9.73
C GLU A 111 -8.22 -51.75 10.92
N LEU A 112 -8.74 -50.54 10.66
CA LEU A 112 -9.15 -49.61 11.70
C LEU A 112 -10.59 -49.95 12.07
N ASP A 113 -10.80 -50.62 13.20
CA ASP A 113 -12.12 -50.94 13.72
C ASP A 113 -13.00 -49.69 13.87
N GLU A 114 -14.24 -49.77 13.39
CA GLU A 114 -15.22 -48.67 13.49
C GLU A 114 -15.64 -48.44 14.95
N VAL A 115 -15.33 -47.26 15.50
CA VAL A 115 -15.88 -46.83 16.78
C VAL A 115 -17.29 -46.27 16.58
N PRO A 116 -18.34 -46.84 17.22
CA PRO A 116 -19.71 -46.45 16.95
C PRO A 116 -20.05 -45.07 17.54
N LEU A 117 -20.33 -44.11 16.66
CA LEU A 117 -20.83 -42.78 17.02
C LEU A 117 -22.29 -42.82 17.50
N LYS A 118 -22.49 -43.01 18.81
CA LYS A 118 -23.68 -42.54 19.52
C LYS A 118 -23.26 -41.85 20.82
N GLU A 119 -24.02 -40.82 21.18
CA GLU A 119 -23.83 -39.93 22.34
C GLU A 119 -22.67 -38.92 22.25
N LEU A 120 -22.92 -37.82 21.54
CA LEU A 120 -22.72 -36.43 22.05
C LEU A 120 -23.20 -35.43 20.98
N GLY A 121 -24.12 -34.55 21.34
CA GLY A 121 -24.71 -33.56 20.43
C GLY A 121 -23.78 -32.37 20.18
N LYS A 122 -22.75 -32.55 19.36
CA LYS A 122 -21.87 -31.49 18.85
C LYS A 122 -21.75 -31.54 17.33
N ASN A 123 -21.50 -30.40 16.70
CA ASN A 123 -21.52 -30.31 15.25
C ASN A 123 -20.30 -31.04 14.62
N ARG A 124 -20.46 -31.56 13.40
CA ARG A 124 -19.45 -32.40 12.72
C ARG A 124 -18.15 -31.63 12.42
N GLU A 125 -18.23 -30.31 12.31
CA GLU A 125 -17.09 -29.40 12.15
C GLU A 125 -16.39 -29.11 13.49
N GLU A 126 -17.13 -28.83 14.58
CA GLU A 126 -16.54 -28.70 15.92
C GLU A 126 -15.78 -29.96 16.35
N ILE A 127 -16.33 -31.14 15.99
CA ILE A 127 -15.69 -32.43 16.23
C ILE A 127 -14.42 -32.55 15.38
N LYS A 128 -14.44 -32.17 14.10
CA LYS A 128 -13.24 -32.13 13.25
C LYS A 128 -12.18 -31.19 13.81
N ASP A 129 -12.53 -29.95 14.16
CA ASP A 129 -11.57 -28.97 14.68
C ASP A 129 -11.02 -29.37 16.04
N THR A 130 -11.86 -29.93 16.93
CA THR A 130 -11.40 -30.48 18.21
C THR A 130 -10.47 -31.67 18.00
N ILE A 131 -10.73 -32.53 17.01
CA ILE A 131 -9.88 -33.67 16.65
C ILE A 131 -8.57 -33.20 16.00
N ILE A 132 -8.61 -32.24 15.08
CA ILE A 132 -7.41 -31.68 14.42
C ILE A 132 -6.55 -30.92 15.44
N HIS A 133 -7.16 -30.15 16.34
CA HIS A 133 -6.45 -29.45 17.41
C HIS A 133 -5.85 -30.43 18.43
N LYS A 134 -6.60 -31.47 18.84
CA LYS A 134 -6.04 -32.55 19.68
C LYS A 134 -4.97 -33.36 18.96
N ALA A 135 -5.11 -33.65 17.66
CA ALA A 135 -4.10 -34.35 16.86
C ALA A 135 -2.83 -33.51 16.66
N SER A 136 -2.97 -32.18 16.55
CA SER A 136 -1.84 -31.23 16.57
C SER A 136 -1.14 -31.22 17.94
N LEU A 137 -1.91 -31.25 19.04
CA LEU A 137 -1.37 -31.35 20.40
C LEU A 137 -0.78 -32.74 20.73
N LEU A 138 -1.25 -33.81 20.09
CA LEU A 138 -0.76 -35.20 20.26
C LEU A 138 0.47 -35.48 19.40
N SER A 139 0.54 -34.95 18.17
CA SER A 139 1.74 -35.02 17.32
C SER A 139 2.93 -34.23 17.87
N LEU A 140 2.71 -33.35 18.85
CA LEU A 140 3.74 -32.70 19.68
C LEU A 140 3.98 -33.40 21.05
N LYS A 141 3.22 -34.45 21.39
CA LYS A 141 3.39 -35.25 22.63
C LYS A 141 4.06 -36.59 22.37
N ASP A 142 3.71 -37.28 21.28
CA ASP A 142 4.26 -38.62 20.96
C ASP A 142 5.63 -38.58 20.26
N LYS A 143 6.14 -37.37 20.01
CA LYS A 143 7.57 -37.13 19.89
C LYS A 143 7.93 -36.12 20.96
N GLY A 144 8.60 -36.58 22.03
CA GLY A 144 9.24 -35.68 22.98
C GLY A 144 10.13 -34.67 22.24
N PRO A 145 10.38 -33.48 22.82
CA PRO A 145 11.21 -32.48 22.16
C PRO A 145 12.53 -33.14 21.77
N ALA A 146 12.86 -33.12 20.47
CA ALA A 146 14.13 -33.64 20.00
C ALA A 146 15.23 -32.93 20.80
N GLU A 147 16.01 -33.69 21.57
CA GLU A 147 17.01 -33.13 22.47
C GLU A 147 17.84 -32.12 21.69
N THR A 148 17.74 -30.83 22.07
CA THR A 148 18.25 -29.75 21.20
C THR A 148 19.77 -29.74 21.11
N GLY A 149 20.46 -30.60 21.88
CA GLY A 149 21.90 -30.67 22.10
C GLY A 149 22.46 -29.47 22.86
N LEU A 150 21.85 -28.30 22.64
CA LEU A 150 22.20 -27.01 23.21
C LEU A 150 21.22 -26.65 24.33
N LYS A 151 21.76 -26.51 25.54
CA LYS A 151 21.02 -26.04 26.73
C LYS A 151 20.51 -24.61 26.54
N LEU A 152 19.26 -24.37 26.92
CA LEU A 152 18.68 -23.03 26.94
C LEU A 152 19.05 -22.34 28.26
N ASN A 153 19.61 -21.13 28.17
CA ASN A 153 19.83 -20.24 29.30
C ASN A 153 19.17 -18.89 28.98
N PHE A 154 18.75 -18.19 30.04
CA PHE A 154 18.17 -16.85 29.99
C PHE A 154 18.70 -16.01 31.15
N LEU A 155 18.49 -14.69 31.07
CA LEU A 155 18.34 -13.90 32.30
C LEU A 155 17.02 -14.29 32.96
N SER A 156 17.09 -14.89 34.15
CA SER A 156 15.93 -15.31 34.93
C SER A 156 15.84 -14.64 36.29
N ASP A 157 14.61 -14.37 36.73
CA ASP A 157 14.30 -13.92 38.09
C ASP A 157 14.44 -15.13 39.06
N PRO A 158 15.28 -15.05 40.11
CA PRO A 158 15.53 -16.20 40.99
C PRO A 158 14.34 -16.67 41.85
N ALA A 159 13.32 -15.82 42.07
CA ALA A 159 12.19 -16.14 42.94
C ALA A 159 11.03 -16.78 42.17
N THR A 160 10.80 -16.36 40.93
CA THR A 160 9.70 -16.82 40.06
C THR A 160 10.18 -17.81 39.00
N GLY A 161 11.45 -17.74 38.59
CA GLY A 161 12.00 -18.44 37.43
C GLY A 161 11.51 -17.90 36.09
N ASN A 162 10.83 -16.76 36.07
CA ASN A 162 10.43 -16.07 34.83
C ASN A 162 11.67 -15.51 34.12
N VAL A 163 11.58 -15.35 32.80
CA VAL A 163 12.72 -15.06 31.94
C VAL A 163 12.57 -13.73 31.22
N PHE A 164 13.69 -13.10 30.87
CA PHE A 164 13.72 -11.83 30.16
C PHE A 164 14.47 -11.93 28.82
N ILE A 165 13.99 -11.19 27.82
CA ILE A 165 14.65 -11.03 26.51
C ILE A 165 15.02 -9.56 26.25
N GLY A 166 16.18 -9.34 25.61
CA GLY A 166 16.79 -8.01 25.43
C GLY A 166 17.21 -7.28 26.71
N ARG A 167 16.88 -7.83 27.89
CA ARG A 167 17.17 -7.23 29.19
C ARG A 167 18.57 -7.60 29.65
N LYS A 168 19.44 -6.60 29.82
CA LYS A 168 20.76 -6.78 30.43
C LYS A 168 20.65 -7.04 31.94
N LYS A 169 21.49 -7.95 32.46
CA LYS A 169 21.61 -8.29 33.89
C LYS A 169 21.76 -7.07 34.82
N ALA A 170 22.54 -6.07 34.40
CA ALA A 170 22.74 -4.83 35.17
C ALA A 170 21.47 -3.96 35.27
N VAL A 171 20.64 -3.97 34.22
CA VAL A 171 19.36 -3.23 34.18
C VAL A 171 18.35 -3.94 35.06
N HIS A 172 18.21 -5.27 34.95
CA HIS A 172 17.33 -6.05 35.82
C HIS A 172 17.72 -5.94 37.30
N LYS A 173 19.02 -5.97 37.65
CA LYS A 173 19.47 -5.75 39.04
C LYS A 173 19.03 -4.40 39.62
N LYS A 174 18.89 -3.35 38.78
CA LYS A 174 18.51 -2.00 39.22
C LYS A 174 17.00 -1.77 39.21
N TYR A 175 16.29 -2.33 38.24
CA TYR A 175 14.89 -1.98 37.92
C TYR A 175 13.90 -3.16 38.04
N GLY A 176 14.39 -4.39 38.21
CA GLY A 176 13.54 -5.58 38.35
C GLY A 176 12.59 -5.79 37.17
N TYR A 177 11.29 -5.62 37.45
CA TYR A 177 10.17 -5.71 36.50
C TYR A 177 9.70 -4.36 35.94
N GLU A 178 10.33 -3.23 36.29
CA GLU A 178 9.98 -1.94 35.72
C GLU A 178 10.27 -1.92 34.21
N GLY A 179 9.28 -1.50 33.41
CA GLY A 179 9.32 -1.59 31.94
C GLY A 179 9.49 -3.02 31.40
N ALA A 180 9.14 -4.06 32.17
CA ALA A 180 9.13 -5.45 31.71
C ALA A 180 7.77 -5.79 31.06
N LEU A 181 7.80 -6.11 29.76
CA LEU A 181 6.61 -6.33 28.94
C LEU A 181 6.28 -7.83 28.87
N HIS A 182 5.14 -8.27 29.40
CA HIS A 182 4.75 -9.69 29.35
C HIS A 182 4.28 -10.09 27.95
N VAL A 183 5.17 -10.73 27.17
CA VAL A 183 4.92 -11.07 25.75
C VAL A 183 4.45 -12.51 25.53
N GLY A 184 4.65 -13.41 26.49
CA GLY A 184 4.29 -14.82 26.32
C GLY A 184 4.88 -15.74 27.39
N ARG A 185 5.02 -17.03 27.05
CA ARG A 185 5.62 -18.09 27.87
C ARG A 185 6.58 -18.93 27.07
N VAL A 186 7.62 -19.47 27.71
CA VAL A 186 8.53 -20.42 27.06
C VAL A 186 7.79 -21.73 26.82
N ASN A 187 7.85 -22.22 25.58
CA ASN A 187 7.19 -23.46 25.15
C ASN A 187 8.22 -24.58 24.97
N GLU A 188 9.04 -24.78 26.01
CA GLU A 188 10.06 -25.83 26.09
C GLU A 188 10.08 -26.42 27.51
N GLN A 189 10.30 -27.72 27.64
CA GLN A 189 10.10 -28.45 28.92
C GLN A 189 10.96 -27.92 30.07
N GLU A 190 12.20 -27.49 29.79
CA GLU A 190 13.14 -26.91 30.76
C GLU A 190 12.58 -25.64 31.44
N PHE A 191 11.71 -24.89 30.76
CA PHE A 191 11.16 -23.60 31.20
C PHE A 191 9.62 -23.61 31.15
N LYS A 192 9.01 -24.77 31.35
CA LYS A 192 7.56 -24.94 31.28
C LYS A 192 6.85 -23.97 32.22
N ASP A 193 5.81 -23.31 31.69
CA ASP A 193 4.97 -22.33 32.38
C ASP A 193 5.72 -21.08 32.89
N LYS A 194 6.94 -20.79 32.39
CA LYS A 194 7.67 -19.55 32.70
C LYS A 194 7.27 -18.43 31.75
N ASP A 195 6.87 -17.30 32.33
CA ASP A 195 6.51 -16.09 31.58
C ASP A 195 7.78 -15.40 31.03
N ILE A 196 7.65 -14.83 29.83
CA ILE A 196 8.69 -14.12 29.10
C ILE A 196 8.42 -12.62 29.15
N TYR A 197 9.44 -11.85 29.53
CA TYR A 197 9.38 -10.40 29.64
C TYR A 197 10.37 -9.71 28.70
N LEU A 198 9.86 -8.93 27.75
CA LEU A 198 10.66 -8.07 26.87
C LEU A 198 11.06 -6.78 27.64
N ASP A 199 12.31 -6.34 27.48
CA ASP A 199 12.77 -5.05 27.98
C ASP A 199 12.19 -3.88 27.16
N SER A 200 11.69 -2.85 27.85
CA SER A 200 11.34 -1.56 27.24
C SER A 200 12.14 -0.36 27.76
N LEU A 201 13.09 -0.57 28.69
CA LEU A 201 13.91 0.51 29.23
C LEU A 201 15.11 0.85 28.34
N ASN A 202 15.54 -0.07 27.47
CA ASN A 202 16.52 0.20 26.41
C ASN A 202 15.80 0.18 25.04
N PRO A 203 16.34 0.89 24.03
CA PRO A 203 15.82 0.80 22.68
C PRO A 203 16.21 -0.53 22.00
N HIS A 204 15.27 -1.09 21.23
CA HIS A 204 15.38 -2.39 20.55
C HIS A 204 14.88 -2.33 19.11
N VAL A 205 15.46 -3.16 18.25
CA VAL A 205 14.91 -3.50 16.93
C VAL A 205 14.29 -4.90 16.99
N VAL A 206 12.96 -4.94 16.97
CA VAL A 206 12.14 -6.17 17.07
C VAL A 206 11.49 -6.46 15.72
N PHE A 207 11.67 -7.68 15.22
CA PHE A 207 11.09 -8.12 13.94
C PHE A 207 10.13 -9.29 14.11
N VAL A 208 8.92 -9.16 13.57
CA VAL A 208 7.88 -10.20 13.61
C VAL A 208 7.55 -10.66 12.19
N CYS A 209 7.67 -11.96 11.89
CA CYS A 209 7.38 -12.45 10.54
C CYS A 209 6.56 -13.74 10.54
N GLY A 210 5.78 -13.93 9.47
CA GLY A 210 4.85 -15.05 9.35
C GLY A 210 3.76 -14.81 8.30
N ALA A 211 3.19 -15.89 7.78
CA ALA A 211 2.10 -15.86 6.79
C ALA A 211 0.86 -15.08 7.29
N ARG A 212 -0.08 -14.77 6.40
CA ARG A 212 -1.42 -14.29 6.77
C ARG A 212 -2.06 -15.19 7.84
N GLY A 213 -2.77 -14.58 8.80
CA GLY A 213 -3.40 -15.30 9.92
C GLY A 213 -2.45 -15.92 10.96
N SER A 214 -1.13 -15.82 10.82
CA SER A 214 -0.18 -16.50 11.72
C SER A 214 0.00 -15.84 13.10
N GLY A 215 -0.41 -14.57 13.26
CA GLY A 215 -0.35 -13.82 14.53
C GLY A 215 0.60 -12.62 14.56
N LYS A 216 1.09 -12.10 13.42
CA LYS A 216 2.03 -10.95 13.38
C LYS A 216 1.53 -9.70 14.10
N SER A 217 0.45 -9.11 13.59
CA SER A 217 -0.19 -7.89 14.12
C SER A 217 -0.73 -8.12 15.54
N TYR A 218 -1.04 -9.37 15.87
CA TYR A 218 -1.41 -9.80 17.22
C TYR A 218 -0.25 -9.64 18.20
N VAL A 219 0.97 -10.11 17.86
CA VAL A 219 2.18 -9.91 18.66
C VAL A 219 2.53 -8.42 18.79
N MET A 220 2.45 -7.66 17.70
CA MET A 220 2.62 -6.21 17.77
C MET A 220 1.63 -5.57 18.75
N GLY A 221 0.36 -5.99 18.72
CA GLY A 221 -0.66 -5.61 19.68
C GLY A 221 -0.31 -5.96 21.13
N VAL A 222 0.23 -7.16 21.41
CA VAL A 222 0.67 -7.55 22.76
C VAL A 222 1.83 -6.68 23.26
N ILE A 223 2.84 -6.41 22.42
CA ILE A 223 3.96 -5.54 22.80
C ILE A 223 3.45 -4.10 23.03
N ALA A 224 2.58 -3.60 22.16
CA ALA A 224 1.94 -2.30 22.28
C ALA A 224 1.11 -2.16 23.58
N GLU A 225 0.25 -3.14 23.88
CA GLU A 225 -0.50 -3.23 25.15
C GLU A 225 0.42 -3.10 26.36
N GLU A 226 1.48 -3.88 26.41
CA GLU A 226 2.39 -3.86 27.54
C GLU A 226 3.17 -2.54 27.65
N ILE A 227 3.59 -1.92 26.54
CA ILE A 227 4.26 -0.60 26.61
C ILE A 227 3.30 0.43 27.19
N ALA A 228 2.07 0.52 26.67
CA ALA A 228 1.05 1.44 27.15
C ALA A 228 0.73 1.28 28.65
N LEU A 229 0.84 0.06 29.18
CA LEU A 229 0.55 -0.27 30.58
C LEU A 229 1.77 -0.16 31.51
N LYS A 230 2.98 -0.46 31.03
CA LYS A 230 4.19 -0.66 31.86
C LYS A 230 5.26 0.41 31.69
N ASN A 231 5.27 1.18 30.60
CA ASN A 231 6.28 2.18 30.34
C ASN A 231 5.65 3.51 29.92
N LYS A 232 5.50 4.41 30.89
CA LYS A 232 4.91 5.74 30.69
C LYS A 232 5.93 6.81 30.26
N ASN A 233 7.22 6.47 30.20
CA ASN A 233 8.31 7.41 29.92
C ASN A 233 8.73 7.37 28.44
N VAL A 234 7.91 6.76 27.59
CA VAL A 234 8.15 6.62 26.15
C VAL A 234 6.94 7.12 25.37
N GLY A 235 7.19 7.63 24.16
CA GLY A 235 6.16 7.81 23.16
C GLY A 235 6.01 6.53 22.34
N THR A 236 4.77 6.15 22.02
CA THR A 236 4.52 5.00 21.14
C THR A 236 3.77 5.48 19.91
N ILE A 237 4.23 5.12 18.72
CA ILE A 237 3.54 5.41 17.45
C ILE A 237 3.33 4.10 16.70
N VAL A 238 2.09 3.79 16.37
CA VAL A 238 1.70 2.63 15.57
C VAL A 238 1.23 3.10 14.20
N ILE A 239 1.95 2.74 13.14
CA ILE A 239 1.48 2.93 11.78
C ILE A 239 0.49 1.82 11.47
N ASP A 240 -0.72 2.21 11.04
CA ASP A 240 -1.83 1.32 10.80
C ASP A 240 -2.33 1.46 9.35
N PRO A 241 -1.71 0.74 8.39
CA PRO A 241 -2.12 0.76 6.99
C PRO A 241 -3.40 -0.06 6.71
N ILE A 242 -3.96 -0.74 7.72
CA ILE A 242 -5.18 -1.57 7.58
C ILE A 242 -6.37 -0.94 8.31
N GLY A 243 -6.13 -0.11 9.34
CA GLY A 243 -7.18 0.57 10.10
C GLY A 243 -7.79 -0.31 11.19
N VAL A 244 -6.98 -1.09 11.92
CA VAL A 244 -7.43 -2.10 12.91
C VAL A 244 -6.94 -1.87 14.34
N PHE A 245 -5.87 -1.09 14.55
CA PHE A 245 -5.29 -0.85 15.87
C PHE A 245 -6.10 0.16 16.70
N TRP A 246 -6.97 0.98 16.11
CA TRP A 246 -7.89 1.87 16.87
C TRP A 246 -8.81 1.11 17.85
N SER A 247 -9.11 -0.15 17.54
CA SER A 247 -9.93 -1.04 18.36
C SER A 247 -9.33 -1.33 19.75
N MET A 248 -8.02 -1.12 19.93
CA MET A 248 -7.29 -1.37 21.18
C MET A 248 -7.77 -0.56 22.39
N ARG A 249 -8.60 0.46 22.17
CA ARG A 249 -9.29 1.21 23.22
C ARG A 249 -10.31 0.37 23.98
N PHE A 250 -10.81 -0.69 23.37
CA PHE A 250 -11.83 -1.55 23.95
C PHE A 250 -11.20 -2.81 24.56
N PRO A 251 -11.75 -3.33 25.67
CA PRO A 251 -11.36 -4.65 26.17
C PRO A 251 -11.74 -5.72 25.15
N ASN A 252 -10.94 -6.78 25.07
CA ASN A 252 -11.22 -7.94 24.22
C ASN A 252 -12.59 -8.54 24.57
N ARG A 253 -13.42 -8.78 23.56
CA ARG A 253 -14.78 -9.32 23.69
C ARG A 253 -14.96 -10.71 23.10
N GLU A 254 -13.96 -11.27 22.41
CA GLU A 254 -14.16 -12.50 21.65
C GLU A 254 -14.02 -13.76 22.51
N GLU A 255 -15.01 -14.65 22.40
CA GLU A 255 -15.22 -15.76 23.34
C GLU A 255 -14.03 -16.71 23.46
N ARG A 256 -13.42 -17.11 22.33
CA ARG A 256 -12.27 -18.04 22.29
C ARG A 256 -11.01 -17.40 22.87
N GLU A 257 -10.82 -16.10 22.73
CA GLU A 257 -9.74 -15.36 23.38
C GLU A 257 -10.04 -15.11 24.87
N LEU A 258 -11.28 -14.84 25.26
CA LEU A 258 -11.70 -14.70 26.66
C LEU A 258 -11.41 -15.96 27.50
N GLU A 259 -11.56 -17.16 26.92
CA GLU A 259 -11.13 -18.40 27.57
C GLU A 259 -9.61 -18.43 27.82
N LYS A 260 -8.81 -18.16 26.79
CA LYS A 260 -7.33 -18.11 26.90
C LYS A 260 -6.85 -17.04 27.89
N ILE A 261 -7.49 -15.87 27.92
CA ILE A 261 -7.20 -14.80 28.90
C ILE A 261 -7.37 -15.35 30.33
N LYS A 262 -8.45 -16.10 30.60
CA LYS A 262 -8.70 -16.73 31.90
C LYS A 262 -7.67 -17.82 32.22
N GLU A 263 -7.34 -18.70 31.26
CA GLU A 263 -6.28 -19.72 31.42
C GLU A 263 -4.93 -19.10 31.80
N TRP A 264 -4.61 -17.94 31.22
CA TRP A 264 -3.40 -17.19 31.51
C TRP A 264 -3.45 -16.38 32.81
N LYS A 265 -4.61 -16.36 33.51
CA LYS A 265 -4.89 -15.58 34.73
C LYS A 265 -4.84 -14.07 34.51
N LEU A 266 -5.27 -13.64 33.33
CA LEU A 266 -5.34 -12.25 32.89
C LEU A 266 -6.80 -11.78 32.86
N ASN A 267 -7.02 -10.48 32.62
CA ASN A 267 -8.35 -9.90 32.47
C ASN A 267 -8.39 -9.00 31.21
N PRO A 268 -9.49 -9.00 30.43
CA PRO A 268 -9.63 -8.10 29.29
C PRO A 268 -9.54 -6.63 29.71
N LEU A 269 -8.84 -5.81 28.93
CA LEU A 269 -8.55 -4.42 29.24
C LEU A 269 -8.38 -3.60 27.96
N GLY A 270 -9.18 -2.55 27.82
CA GLY A 270 -9.01 -1.52 26.80
C GLY A 270 -8.01 -0.45 27.24
N LEU A 271 -7.19 0.04 26.31
CA LEU A 271 -6.16 1.04 26.58
C LEU A 271 -6.74 2.46 26.58
N LYS A 272 -6.46 3.21 27.65
CA LYS A 272 -7.03 4.56 27.88
C LYS A 272 -6.21 5.71 27.30
N ASN A 273 -4.97 5.43 26.89
CA ASN A 273 -3.96 6.38 26.47
C ASN A 273 -3.68 6.34 24.96
N ILE A 274 -4.68 5.91 24.18
CA ILE A 274 -4.62 5.90 22.71
C ILE A 274 -5.13 7.22 22.14
N ARG A 275 -4.44 7.74 21.13
CA ARG A 275 -4.88 8.86 20.27
C ARG A 275 -4.69 8.46 18.80
N VAL A 276 -5.77 8.35 18.03
CA VAL A 276 -5.79 7.99 16.61
C VAL A 276 -5.81 9.26 15.77
N PHE A 277 -4.93 9.31 14.76
CA PHE A 277 -4.83 10.39 13.80
C PHE A 277 -5.07 9.88 12.38
N VAL A 278 -6.00 10.51 11.66
CA VAL A 278 -6.27 10.30 10.21
C VAL A 278 -5.73 11.47 9.38
N PRO A 279 -5.51 11.37 8.06
CA PRO A 279 -5.11 12.52 7.25
C PRO A 279 -6.09 13.70 7.42
N ALA A 280 -5.55 14.92 7.62
CA ALA A 280 -6.36 16.09 7.95
C ALA A 280 -7.44 16.40 6.89
N GLY A 281 -7.10 16.25 5.61
CA GLY A 281 -8.00 16.50 4.48
C GLY A 281 -9.15 15.51 4.33
N ILE A 282 -9.11 14.34 5.00
CA ILE A 282 -10.18 13.33 4.91
C ILE A 282 -11.04 13.24 6.18
N ARG A 283 -10.79 14.07 7.22
CA ARG A 283 -11.56 14.06 8.49
C ARG A 283 -13.08 14.11 8.31
N GLY A 284 -13.58 14.72 7.22
CA GLY A 284 -15.00 14.79 6.90
C GLY A 284 -15.61 13.49 6.35
N GLN A 285 -14.77 12.56 5.88
CA GLN A 285 -15.15 11.28 5.28
C GLN A 285 -15.09 10.11 6.28
N VAL A 286 -14.35 10.27 7.39
CA VAL A 286 -14.16 9.23 8.41
C VAL A 286 -15.20 9.40 9.55
N PRO A 287 -15.76 8.31 10.11
CA PRO A 287 -16.64 8.41 11.28
C PRO A 287 -15.95 9.07 12.49
N LYS A 288 -16.57 10.11 13.06
CA LYS A 288 -16.02 10.88 14.21
C LYS A 288 -15.75 10.05 15.49
N THR A 289 -16.14 8.78 15.54
CA THR A 289 -15.93 7.87 16.67
C THR A 289 -14.67 7.02 16.57
N THR A 290 -13.99 6.96 15.41
CA THR A 290 -12.79 6.12 15.22
C THR A 290 -11.49 6.90 15.46
N PHE A 291 -11.47 8.20 15.17
CA PHE A 291 -10.31 9.10 15.31
C PHE A 291 -10.51 10.21 16.35
N ASP A 292 -9.40 10.74 16.90
CA ASP A 292 -9.43 11.86 17.88
C ASP A 292 -8.93 13.17 17.28
N ALA A 293 -8.05 13.08 16.29
CA ALA A 293 -7.47 14.20 15.58
C ALA A 293 -7.17 13.78 14.14
N GLY A 294 -6.65 14.71 13.34
CA GLY A 294 -6.00 14.32 12.09
C GLY A 294 -4.68 15.03 11.90
N PHE A 295 -3.81 14.43 11.11
CA PHE A 295 -2.43 14.84 10.92
C PHE A 295 -2.20 15.47 9.55
N SER A 296 -1.16 16.29 9.49
CA SER A 296 -0.64 16.93 8.30
C SER A 296 0.85 17.22 8.44
N MET A 297 1.50 17.60 7.35
CA MET A 297 2.90 17.99 7.31
C MET A 297 3.10 19.18 6.37
N GLN A 298 4.07 20.02 6.70
CA GLN A 298 4.46 21.11 5.81
C GLN A 298 5.21 20.54 4.59
N PRO A 299 4.93 20.99 3.36
CA PRO A 299 5.68 20.61 2.15
C PRO A 299 7.20 20.81 2.27
N SER A 300 7.65 21.73 3.13
CA SER A 300 9.05 22.03 3.43
C SER A 300 9.77 21.00 4.31
N LEU A 301 9.06 20.04 4.92
CA LEU A 301 9.66 18.92 5.65
C LEU A 301 10.23 17.85 4.72
N LEU A 302 9.91 17.94 3.43
CA LEU A 302 10.29 16.98 2.39
C LEU A 302 11.48 17.53 1.59
N SER A 303 12.50 16.70 1.43
CA SER A 303 13.63 17.00 0.55
C SER A 303 13.25 16.84 -0.93
N SER A 304 14.09 17.36 -1.83
CA SER A 304 13.94 17.10 -3.28
C SER A 304 14.00 15.60 -3.62
N GLU A 305 14.73 14.80 -2.82
CA GLU A 305 14.78 13.33 -2.96
C GLU A 305 13.48 12.66 -2.51
N ASP A 306 12.85 13.12 -1.42
CA ASP A 306 11.55 12.60 -0.98
C ASP A 306 10.47 12.84 -2.05
N TRP A 307 10.41 14.07 -2.59
CA TRP A 307 9.50 14.41 -3.69
C TRP A 307 9.80 13.62 -4.96
N ALA A 308 11.07 13.46 -5.33
CA ALA A 308 11.48 12.70 -6.51
C ALA A 308 11.08 11.22 -6.40
N LEU A 309 11.33 10.58 -5.25
CA LEU A 309 10.93 9.20 -4.99
C LEU A 309 9.40 9.05 -5.00
N THR A 310 8.67 9.95 -4.34
CA THR A 310 7.19 9.91 -4.27
C THR A 310 6.56 10.05 -5.66
N PHE A 311 7.07 10.98 -6.48
CA PHE A 311 6.59 11.20 -7.84
C PHE A 311 7.19 10.26 -8.90
N LYS A 312 8.07 9.33 -8.49
CA LYS A 312 8.83 8.41 -9.36
C LYS A 312 9.57 9.15 -10.49
N ILE A 313 10.22 10.26 -10.12
CA ILE A 313 11.04 11.12 -10.98
C ILE A 313 12.52 10.80 -10.72
N ASP A 314 13.30 10.58 -11.78
CA ASP A 314 14.76 10.55 -11.67
C ASP A 314 15.27 11.96 -11.30
N ARG A 315 16.01 12.05 -10.19
CA ARG A 315 16.58 13.29 -9.67
C ARG A 315 17.47 14.03 -10.68
N PHE A 316 18.18 13.31 -11.54
CA PHE A 316 19.08 13.88 -12.56
C PHE A 316 18.37 14.16 -13.89
N SER A 317 17.10 13.79 -14.04
CA SER A 317 16.28 14.19 -15.19
C SER A 317 16.00 15.70 -15.18
N VAL A 318 15.61 16.24 -16.35
CA VAL A 318 15.19 17.65 -16.49
C VAL A 318 14.08 18.01 -15.49
N THR A 319 13.13 17.10 -15.23
CA THR A 319 12.04 17.31 -14.27
C THR A 319 12.53 17.23 -12.82
N GLY A 320 13.53 16.39 -12.52
CA GLY A 320 14.17 16.32 -11.20
C GLY A 320 14.96 17.59 -10.86
N LEU A 321 15.71 18.12 -11.83
CA LEU A 321 16.42 19.40 -11.70
C LEU A 321 15.45 20.59 -11.59
N LEU A 322 14.31 20.55 -12.30
CA LEU A 322 13.23 21.54 -12.14
C LEU A 322 12.62 21.49 -10.73
N LEU A 323 12.36 20.30 -10.21
CA LEU A 323 11.85 20.06 -8.86
C LEU A 323 12.78 20.64 -7.79
N GLU A 324 14.09 20.39 -7.87
CA GLU A 324 15.04 20.96 -6.92
C GLU A 324 15.10 22.50 -7.02
N LYS A 325 15.00 23.06 -8.24
CA LYS A 325 15.06 24.51 -8.48
C LYS A 325 13.79 25.26 -8.06
N VAL A 326 12.60 24.69 -8.25
CA VAL A 326 11.34 25.33 -7.81
C VAL A 326 11.27 25.39 -6.29
N LEU A 327 11.58 24.30 -5.58
CA LEU A 327 11.54 24.27 -4.11
C LEU A 327 12.45 25.36 -3.53
N LYS A 328 13.67 25.50 -4.08
CA LYS A 328 14.61 26.57 -3.69
C LYS A 328 14.08 27.98 -3.99
N LYS A 329 13.41 28.19 -5.14
CA LYS A 329 12.81 29.49 -5.51
C LYS A 329 11.65 29.89 -4.61
N VAL A 330 10.81 28.94 -4.20
CA VAL A 330 9.73 29.20 -3.24
C VAL A 330 10.30 29.57 -1.87
N GLU A 331 11.32 28.84 -1.41
CA GLU A 331 12.03 29.12 -0.15
C GLU A 331 12.70 30.50 -0.16
N SER A 332 13.48 30.83 -1.21
CA SER A 332 14.28 32.07 -1.27
C SER A 332 13.59 33.29 -1.89
N GLY A 333 12.39 33.11 -2.45
CA GLY A 333 11.69 34.14 -3.23
C GLY A 333 12.20 34.23 -4.68
N TYR A 334 11.40 34.84 -5.55
CA TYR A 334 11.62 34.79 -6.99
C TYR A 334 11.01 35.98 -7.75
N LYS A 335 11.21 36.06 -9.07
CA LYS A 335 10.63 37.10 -9.94
C LYS A 335 9.58 36.47 -10.85
N SER A 336 8.37 37.02 -10.86
CA SER A 336 7.32 36.55 -11.76
C SER A 336 7.53 37.03 -13.21
N LEU A 337 6.81 36.43 -14.15
CA LEU A 337 6.74 36.83 -15.56
C LEU A 337 6.32 38.29 -15.79
N GLU A 338 5.68 38.93 -14.79
CA GLU A 338 5.30 40.35 -14.80
C GLU A 338 6.38 41.27 -14.17
N ASP A 339 7.59 40.74 -13.96
CA ASP A 339 8.72 41.33 -13.22
C ASP A 339 8.41 41.73 -11.75
N LYS A 340 7.29 41.26 -11.20
CA LYS A 340 6.96 41.44 -9.78
C LYS A 340 7.82 40.51 -8.93
N LYS A 341 8.45 41.05 -7.88
CA LYS A 341 9.21 40.26 -6.91
C LYS A 341 8.27 39.56 -5.93
N ILE A 342 8.27 38.24 -5.94
CA ILE A 342 7.58 37.39 -4.97
C ILE A 342 8.50 37.19 -3.75
N PRO A 343 8.04 37.45 -2.52
CA PRO A 343 8.87 37.31 -1.32
C PRO A 343 9.21 35.85 -1.02
N ALA A 344 10.30 35.65 -0.29
CA ALA A 344 10.68 34.35 0.28
C ALA A 344 9.60 33.83 1.22
N LYS A 345 9.15 32.58 1.03
CA LYS A 345 8.26 31.88 1.98
C LYS A 345 9.04 31.11 3.06
N GLY A 346 10.36 30.97 2.92
CA GLY A 346 11.18 30.20 3.84
C GLY A 346 10.69 28.75 3.93
N ARG A 347 10.35 28.28 5.13
CA ARG A 347 9.82 26.92 5.36
C ARG A 347 8.29 26.85 5.46
N ASN A 348 7.58 27.96 5.30
CA ASN A 348 6.12 28.02 5.48
C ASN A 348 5.40 28.20 4.14
N TYR A 349 5.75 27.38 3.15
CA TYR A 349 5.09 27.37 1.84
C TYR A 349 4.09 26.22 1.70
N SER A 350 2.99 26.50 1.00
CA SER A 350 1.96 25.53 0.62
C SER A 350 2.32 24.79 -0.68
N LEU A 351 1.50 23.82 -1.09
CA LEU A 351 1.61 23.23 -2.43
C LEU A 351 1.21 24.23 -3.52
N ASP A 352 0.27 25.12 -3.23
CA ASP A 352 -0.13 26.22 -4.12
C ASP A 352 1.03 27.16 -4.42
N ASP A 353 1.84 27.53 -3.43
CA ASP A 353 3.04 28.35 -3.65
C ASP A 353 4.03 27.68 -4.64
N ILE A 354 4.14 26.36 -4.62
CA ILE A 354 5.02 25.59 -5.52
C ILE A 354 4.45 25.61 -6.95
N VAL A 355 3.14 25.37 -7.11
CA VAL A 355 2.47 25.40 -8.42
C VAL A 355 2.51 26.81 -9.02
N ILE A 356 2.20 27.84 -8.22
CA ILE A 356 2.30 29.25 -8.63
C ILE A 356 3.74 29.59 -9.02
N CYS A 357 4.76 29.10 -8.32
CA CYS A 357 6.15 29.31 -8.71
C CYS A 357 6.52 28.62 -10.03
N LEU A 358 6.03 27.41 -10.29
CA LEU A 358 6.24 26.71 -11.57
C LEU A 358 5.64 27.49 -12.74
N GLU A 359 4.43 28.01 -12.58
CA GLU A 359 3.70 28.67 -13.66
C GLU A 359 4.09 30.14 -13.86
N SER A 360 4.56 30.82 -12.80
CA SER A 360 4.79 32.28 -12.84
C SER A 360 6.25 32.72 -12.78
N ASP A 361 7.24 31.89 -12.38
CA ASP A 361 8.64 32.35 -12.31
C ASP A 361 9.24 32.61 -13.70
N ALA A 362 9.84 33.80 -13.86
CA ALA A 362 10.39 34.28 -15.13
C ALA A 362 11.64 33.52 -15.61
N GLU A 363 12.41 32.91 -14.69
CA GLU A 363 13.60 32.14 -15.04
C GLU A 363 13.23 30.72 -15.47
N LEU A 364 12.35 30.04 -14.71
CA LEU A 364 11.82 28.72 -15.04
C LEU A 364 11.09 28.73 -16.39
N ASN A 365 10.35 29.81 -16.68
CA ASN A 365 9.60 30.00 -17.92
C ASN A 365 10.38 30.74 -19.04
N SER A 366 11.67 31.03 -18.84
CA SER A 366 12.51 31.70 -19.85
C SER A 366 12.71 30.85 -21.10
N ARG A 367 12.57 31.45 -22.29
CA ARG A 367 12.85 30.78 -23.57
C ARG A 367 14.33 30.44 -23.80
N GLU A 368 15.24 31.14 -23.13
CA GLU A 368 16.69 30.97 -23.30
C GLU A 368 17.34 30.12 -22.21
N LYS A 369 16.84 30.22 -20.97
CA LYS A 369 17.48 29.65 -19.76
C LYS A 369 16.53 28.83 -18.87
N GLY A 370 15.28 28.70 -19.29
CA GLY A 370 14.22 28.00 -18.56
C GLY A 370 14.03 26.56 -19.00
N TYR A 371 12.89 26.00 -18.62
CA TYR A 371 12.52 24.61 -18.85
C TYR A 371 11.43 24.50 -19.92
N LYS A 372 11.29 23.32 -20.52
CA LYS A 372 10.18 23.05 -21.44
C LYS A 372 8.86 23.13 -20.69
N GLN A 373 7.87 23.79 -21.30
CA GLN A 373 6.52 23.96 -20.73
C GLN A 373 5.86 22.61 -20.36
N ASP A 374 6.13 21.54 -21.11
CA ASP A 374 5.62 20.21 -20.79
C ASP A 374 6.23 19.64 -19.50
N SER A 375 7.50 19.93 -19.20
CA SER A 375 8.15 19.55 -17.93
C SER A 375 7.57 20.32 -16.74
N ILE A 376 7.26 21.61 -16.94
CA ILE A 376 6.61 22.47 -15.94
C ILE A 376 5.21 21.94 -15.64
N ARG A 377 4.36 21.79 -16.67
CA ARG A 377 2.99 21.25 -16.55
C ARG A 377 2.99 19.87 -15.91
N ALA A 378 3.87 18.96 -16.33
CA ALA A 378 3.95 17.62 -15.78
C ALA A 378 4.38 17.59 -14.31
N LEU A 379 5.07 18.62 -13.81
CA LEU A 379 5.40 18.75 -12.40
C LEU A 379 4.28 19.45 -11.61
N SER A 380 3.69 20.53 -12.15
CA SER A 380 2.50 21.18 -11.56
C SER A 380 1.37 20.18 -11.36
N SER A 381 1.04 19.36 -12.36
CA SER A 381 -0.01 18.33 -12.25
C SER A 381 0.26 17.28 -11.17
N ARG A 382 1.53 17.01 -10.81
CA ARG A 382 1.89 16.10 -9.71
C ARG A 382 1.70 16.76 -8.35
N PHE A 383 2.05 18.04 -8.21
CA PHE A 383 1.78 18.80 -6.98
C PHE A 383 0.28 19.04 -6.78
N GLU A 384 -0.49 19.28 -7.83
CA GLU A 384 -1.96 19.29 -7.77
C GLU A 384 -2.52 17.95 -7.30
N ALA A 385 -2.07 16.83 -7.87
CA ALA A 385 -2.47 15.50 -7.41
C ALA A 385 -2.08 15.23 -5.94
N ALA A 386 -0.95 15.76 -5.47
CA ALA A 386 -0.50 15.62 -4.09
C ALA A 386 -1.40 16.33 -3.05
N LYS A 387 -2.17 17.35 -3.46
CA LYS A 387 -3.19 17.99 -2.60
C LYS A 387 -4.28 16.99 -2.20
N ALA A 388 -4.68 16.11 -3.12
CA ALA A 388 -5.73 15.12 -2.89
C ALA A 388 -5.37 14.06 -1.83
N TRP A 389 -4.09 13.90 -1.47
CA TRP A 389 -3.66 13.00 -0.39
C TRP A 389 -4.11 13.50 1.00
N GLY A 390 -4.48 14.78 1.16
CA GLY A 390 -5.00 15.32 2.41
C GLY A 390 -4.00 15.37 3.59
N ILE A 391 -2.71 15.16 3.32
CA ILE A 391 -1.63 15.16 4.33
C ILE A 391 -0.82 16.45 4.38
N PHE A 392 -1.06 17.43 3.51
CA PHE A 392 -0.28 18.68 3.47
C PHE A 392 -1.05 19.87 4.04
N ASP A 393 -0.35 20.71 4.81
CA ASP A 393 -0.88 21.94 5.44
C ASP A 393 0.28 22.89 5.77
N GLU A 394 0.04 24.21 5.75
CA GLU A 394 1.10 25.22 6.01
C GLU A 394 1.66 25.19 7.44
N LYS A 395 0.89 24.73 8.43
CA LYS A 395 1.34 24.59 9.83
C LYS A 395 1.89 23.18 10.07
N GLY A 396 1.22 22.17 9.51
CA GLY A 396 1.54 20.77 9.76
C GLY A 396 1.27 20.35 11.21
N THR A 397 1.52 19.08 11.53
CA THR A 397 1.35 18.54 12.89
C THR A 397 2.67 18.60 13.68
N PRO A 398 2.67 19.18 14.89
CA PRO A 398 3.80 19.15 15.83
C PRO A 398 4.21 17.71 16.14
N LEU A 399 5.52 17.45 16.24
CA LEU A 399 5.99 16.11 16.56
C LEU A 399 5.62 15.69 17.99
N SER A 400 5.49 16.65 18.92
CA SER A 400 5.04 16.45 20.30
C SER A 400 3.58 16.01 20.43
N ASP A 401 2.73 16.26 19.43
CA ASP A 401 1.37 15.70 19.38
C ASP A 401 1.38 14.21 19.03
N LEU A 402 2.38 13.76 18.26
CA LEU A 402 2.52 12.39 17.77
C LEU A 402 3.39 11.52 18.69
N SER A 403 4.46 12.05 19.29
CA SER A 403 5.28 11.34 20.28
C SER A 403 5.29 12.10 21.60
N ARG A 404 4.60 11.52 22.60
CA ARG A 404 4.46 12.08 23.96
C ARG A 404 4.54 10.97 25.00
N GLU A 405 5.13 11.27 26.15
CA GLU A 405 5.27 10.32 27.26
C GLU A 405 3.94 9.68 27.66
N GLY A 406 3.89 8.35 27.60
CA GLY A 406 2.73 7.56 28.00
C GLY A 406 1.55 7.66 27.03
N GLN A 407 1.72 8.30 25.87
CA GLN A 407 0.73 8.32 24.79
C GLN A 407 1.05 7.22 23.76
N MET A 408 0.01 6.49 23.36
CA MET A 408 0.02 5.64 22.18
C MET A 408 -0.71 6.36 21.05
N THR A 409 0.06 6.88 20.10
CA THR A 409 -0.45 7.43 18.86
C THR A 409 -0.66 6.29 17.87
N ILE A 410 -1.81 6.25 17.19
CA ILE A 410 -2.00 5.37 16.02
C ILE A 410 -2.18 6.24 14.77
N LEU A 411 -1.17 6.11 13.91
CA LEU A 411 -0.99 6.59 12.56
C LEU A 411 -1.94 5.90 11.57
N ASP A 412 -3.23 6.24 11.51
CA ASP A 412 -4.13 5.60 10.55
C ASP A 412 -3.81 6.09 9.13
N THR A 413 -3.20 5.20 8.36
CA THR A 413 -2.80 5.44 6.96
C THR A 413 -3.55 4.54 6.00
N SER A 414 -4.63 3.86 6.44
CA SER A 414 -5.44 2.96 5.61
C SER A 414 -6.12 3.64 4.40
N PHE A 415 -6.19 4.98 4.43
CA PHE A 415 -6.72 5.84 3.38
C PHE A 415 -5.66 6.37 2.39
N LEU A 416 -4.37 6.06 2.61
CA LEU A 416 -3.25 6.52 1.80
C LEU A 416 -2.68 5.36 0.97
N ASP A 417 -2.10 5.67 -0.20
CA ASP A 417 -1.33 4.66 -0.93
C ASP A 417 -0.01 4.34 -0.23
N ASP A 418 0.62 3.20 -0.58
CA ASP A 418 1.87 2.74 0.03
C ASP A 418 3.03 3.74 -0.12
N THR A 419 3.05 4.53 -1.20
CA THR A 419 4.13 5.48 -1.49
C THR A 419 4.00 6.73 -0.63
N VAL A 420 2.77 7.22 -0.45
CA VAL A 420 2.43 8.32 0.48
C VAL A 420 2.56 7.87 1.93
N THR A 421 2.20 6.62 2.25
CA THR A 421 2.45 6.01 3.57
C THR A 421 3.96 5.95 3.87
N ALA A 422 4.77 5.50 2.91
CA ALA A 422 6.23 5.52 3.04
C ALA A 422 6.80 6.95 3.19
N LEU A 423 6.23 7.94 2.50
CA LEU A 423 6.58 9.35 2.67
C LEU A 423 6.31 9.85 4.09
N VAL A 424 5.10 9.62 4.62
CA VAL A 424 4.73 10.00 5.99
C VAL A 424 5.68 9.37 7.01
N ILE A 425 5.97 8.08 6.87
CA ILE A 425 6.83 7.32 7.79
C ILE A 425 8.29 7.74 7.68
N GLY A 426 8.79 8.00 6.47
CA GLY A 426 10.16 8.46 6.23
C GLY A 426 10.42 9.81 6.88
N VAL A 427 9.53 10.78 6.67
CA VAL A 427 9.59 12.10 7.32
C VAL A 427 9.48 11.96 8.85
N LEU A 428 8.54 11.15 9.34
CA LEU A 428 8.32 10.93 10.77
C LEU A 428 9.56 10.33 11.46
N ALA A 429 10.10 9.22 10.93
CA ALA A 429 11.28 8.55 11.47
C ALA A 429 12.50 9.49 11.49
N ARG A 430 12.70 10.27 10.42
CA ARG A 430 13.76 11.28 10.31
C ARG A 430 13.62 12.37 11.38
N ARG A 431 12.41 12.92 11.56
CA ARG A 431 12.12 13.96 12.57
C ARG A 431 12.33 13.44 14.01
N ILE A 432 11.83 12.25 14.33
CA ILE A 432 12.03 11.61 15.65
C ILE A 432 13.51 11.41 15.95
N LEU A 433 14.26 10.83 15.00
CA LEU A 433 15.69 10.58 15.17
C LEU A 433 16.48 11.89 15.35
N ALA A 434 16.15 12.93 14.58
CA ALA A 434 16.78 14.25 14.70
C ALA A 434 16.51 14.91 16.07
N ALA A 435 15.23 14.96 16.50
CA ALA A 435 14.84 15.54 17.79
C ALA A 435 15.50 14.80 18.97
N ARG A 436 15.52 13.46 18.95
CA ARG A 436 16.17 12.67 20.00
C ARG A 436 17.69 12.78 19.99
N LYS A 437 18.35 12.90 18.83
CA LYS A 437 19.79 13.21 18.75
C LYS A 437 20.13 14.54 19.45
N ILE A 438 19.27 15.55 19.31
CA ILE A 438 19.43 16.85 19.98
C ILE A 438 19.19 16.70 21.48
N SER A 439 18.08 16.07 21.89
CA SER A 439 17.75 15.85 23.31
C SER A 439 18.85 15.08 24.03
N THR A 440 19.33 13.95 23.51
CA THR A 440 20.42 13.19 24.14
C THR A 440 21.77 13.93 24.18
N ARG A 441 22.03 14.85 23.23
CA ARG A 441 23.19 15.76 23.32
C ARG A 441 22.99 16.80 24.43
N LYS A 442 21.80 17.39 24.53
CA LYS A 442 21.41 18.31 25.61
C LYS A 442 21.46 17.59 26.97
N GLU A 443 20.83 16.44 27.17
CA GLU A 443 20.90 15.60 28.38
C GLU A 443 22.35 15.33 28.85
N ALA A 444 23.28 15.08 27.93
CA ALA A 444 24.69 14.89 28.25
C ALA A 444 25.40 16.20 28.67
N ALA A 445 25.03 17.34 28.07
CA ALA A 445 25.58 18.67 28.37
C ALA A 445 24.92 19.36 29.59
N SER A 446 23.64 19.10 29.86
CA SER A 446 22.84 19.62 30.98
C SER A 446 23.28 19.07 32.34
N ARG A 447 24.16 18.07 32.35
CA ARG A 447 24.97 17.73 33.54
C ARG A 447 25.92 18.86 33.97
N PHE A 448 26.07 19.91 33.16
CA PHE A 448 27.02 20.99 33.37
C PHE A 448 26.48 22.44 33.21
N LYS A 449 25.23 22.68 32.76
CA LYS A 449 24.60 24.02 32.70
C LYS A 449 23.06 24.02 32.79
N THR A 450 22.49 25.11 33.30
CA THR A 450 21.05 25.48 33.28
C THR A 450 20.60 25.97 31.89
N LEU A 451 19.33 25.73 31.54
CA LEU A 451 18.73 26.02 30.22
C LEU A 451 17.70 27.17 30.28
N ASP A 452 17.40 27.78 29.13
CA ASP A 452 16.34 28.79 28.97
C ASP A 452 14.99 28.20 28.52
N VAL A 453 13.95 29.04 28.51
CA VAL A 453 12.54 28.67 28.32
C VAL A 453 12.19 28.30 26.87
N ASP A 454 12.75 28.98 25.88
CA ASP A 454 12.46 28.69 24.46
C ASP A 454 13.16 27.40 24.02
N GLN A 455 14.38 27.16 24.52
CA GLN A 455 15.07 25.88 24.32
C GLN A 455 14.34 24.70 24.96
N LEU A 456 13.52 24.94 25.98
CA LEU A 456 12.70 23.99 26.74
C LEU A 456 11.46 23.52 25.96
N LEU A 457 10.91 24.35 25.05
CA LEU A 457 9.71 24.02 24.27
C LEU A 457 9.98 23.10 23.08
N GLU A 458 11.19 23.10 22.52
CA GLU A 458 11.63 22.13 21.49
C GLU A 458 12.15 20.79 22.08
N LEU A 459 12.13 20.63 23.41
CA LEU A 459 13.04 19.71 24.11
C LEU A 459 12.45 18.34 24.50
N GLU A 460 11.14 18.13 24.40
CA GLU A 460 10.45 16.99 25.05
C GLU A 460 9.86 15.95 24.09
N ILE A 461 10.62 15.56 23.04
CA ILE A 461 10.34 14.28 22.36
C ILE A 461 10.93 13.15 23.22
N PRO A 462 10.12 12.20 23.73
CA PRO A 462 10.61 11.12 24.57
C PRO A 462 11.28 10.01 23.73
N PRO A 463 12.04 9.09 24.34
CA PRO A 463 12.40 7.83 23.69
C PRO A 463 11.14 7.21 23.05
N THR A 464 11.22 6.88 21.76
CA THR A 464 10.05 6.60 20.93
C THR A 464 10.10 5.18 20.38
N TRP A 465 8.99 4.45 20.55
CA TRP A 465 8.75 3.15 19.92
C TRP A 465 7.89 3.33 18.68
N LEU A 466 8.46 3.05 17.51
CA LEU A 466 7.75 3.07 16.22
C LEU A 466 7.35 1.64 15.83
N PHE A 467 6.06 1.42 15.60
CA PHE A 467 5.47 0.15 15.18
C PHE A 467 5.04 0.26 13.70
N ILE A 468 5.40 -0.73 12.88
CA ILE A 468 5.12 -0.75 11.44
C ILE A 468 4.63 -2.15 11.04
N ASP A 469 3.36 -2.28 10.64
CA ASP A 469 2.88 -3.51 9.99
C ASP A 469 3.17 -3.49 8.48
N GLU A 470 3.23 -4.68 7.86
CA GLU A 470 3.59 -4.92 6.45
C GLU A 470 4.76 -4.10 5.90
N ALA A 471 5.83 -3.96 6.69
CA ALA A 471 7.01 -3.13 6.41
C ALA A 471 7.74 -3.39 5.07
N HIS A 472 7.44 -4.48 4.35
CA HIS A 472 8.01 -4.75 3.03
C HIS A 472 7.56 -3.74 1.97
N THR A 473 6.39 -3.10 2.15
CA THR A 473 5.94 -1.99 1.30
C THR A 473 6.79 -0.72 1.47
N LEU A 474 7.56 -0.61 2.56
CA LEU A 474 8.28 0.61 2.96
C LEU A 474 9.81 0.46 2.87
N ILE A 475 10.35 -0.71 3.22
CA ILE A 475 11.78 -1.02 3.18
C ILE A 475 12.06 -2.25 2.29
N PRO A 476 11.74 -2.17 0.98
CA PRO A 476 11.94 -3.27 0.05
C PRO A 476 13.43 -3.64 -0.08
N SER A 477 13.69 -4.90 -0.38
CA SER A 477 15.03 -5.41 -0.66
C SER A 477 15.51 -5.06 -2.07
N GLY A 478 16.82 -4.86 -2.23
CA GLY A 478 17.44 -4.68 -3.54
C GLY A 478 17.74 -3.23 -3.88
N ASN A 479 17.47 -2.84 -5.14
CA ASN A 479 17.75 -1.49 -5.65
C ASN A 479 16.53 -0.56 -5.60
N GLU A 480 15.33 -1.09 -5.38
CA GLU A 480 14.14 -0.27 -5.18
C GLU A 480 14.25 0.50 -3.87
N LYS A 481 13.78 1.75 -3.87
CA LYS A 481 13.74 2.62 -2.70
C LYS A 481 12.41 3.33 -2.64
N THR A 482 11.88 3.45 -1.44
CA THR A 482 10.76 4.33 -1.11
C THR A 482 11.29 5.59 -0.39
N PRO A 483 10.46 6.63 -0.23
CA PRO A 483 10.76 7.74 0.68
C PRO A 483 11.09 7.32 2.14
N ALA A 484 10.63 6.15 2.59
CA ALA A 484 10.93 5.65 3.93
C ALA A 484 12.32 5.01 4.06
N SER A 485 12.87 4.47 2.97
CA SER A 485 13.93 3.45 3.07
C SER A 485 15.23 3.98 3.70
N SER A 486 15.69 5.17 3.30
CA SER A 486 16.89 5.81 3.87
C SER A 486 16.70 6.19 5.34
N ALA A 487 15.56 6.78 5.67
CA ALA A 487 15.23 7.23 7.02
C ALA A 487 15.12 6.05 8.00
N LEU A 488 14.46 4.95 7.63
CA LEU A 488 14.33 3.77 8.48
C LEU A 488 15.67 3.02 8.64
N VAL A 489 16.51 2.94 7.60
CA VAL A 489 17.88 2.39 7.72
C VAL A 489 18.74 3.24 8.67
N GLU A 490 18.60 4.57 8.66
CA GLU A 490 19.28 5.44 9.62
C GLU A 490 18.72 5.28 11.04
N TYR A 491 17.38 5.19 11.17
CA TYR A 491 16.66 5.03 12.42
C TYR A 491 17.13 3.78 13.18
N VAL A 492 17.24 2.62 12.53
CA VAL A 492 17.76 1.40 13.19
C VAL A 492 19.26 1.46 13.48
N LYS A 493 20.07 2.03 12.58
CA LYS A 493 21.53 2.11 12.78
C LYS A 493 21.94 3.08 13.90
N GLN A 494 21.22 4.19 14.05
CA GLN A 494 21.59 5.26 14.98
C GLN A 494 20.66 5.36 16.19
N GLY A 495 19.47 4.76 16.16
CA GLY A 495 18.41 4.90 17.16
C GLY A 495 18.75 4.42 18.57
N ARG A 496 19.74 3.52 18.71
CA ARG A 496 20.13 2.94 20.00
C ARG A 496 20.61 3.96 21.05
N ARG A 497 21.26 5.06 20.62
CA ARG A 497 21.70 6.13 21.55
C ARG A 497 20.62 7.19 21.81
N PRO A 498 19.86 7.66 20.81
CA PRO A 498 18.75 8.59 21.00
C PRO A 498 17.52 8.00 21.72
N GLY A 499 17.40 6.68 21.84
CA GLY A 499 16.24 6.02 22.46
C GLY A 499 15.11 5.74 21.48
N CYS A 500 15.44 5.40 20.24
CA CYS A 500 14.49 5.09 19.17
C CYS A 500 14.41 3.59 18.95
N SER A 501 13.28 2.97 19.31
CA SER A 501 12.97 1.55 19.03
C SER A 501 12.14 1.40 17.76
N LEU A 502 12.31 0.27 17.09
CA LEU A 502 11.49 -0.13 15.95
C LEU A 502 10.93 -1.53 16.19
N VAL A 503 9.61 -1.67 16.13
CA VAL A 503 8.91 -2.96 16.06
C VAL A 503 8.29 -3.05 14.68
N PHE A 504 8.64 -4.04 13.87
CA PHE A 504 8.11 -4.12 12.52
C PHE A 504 7.74 -5.54 12.11
N ALA A 505 6.71 -5.66 11.28
CA ALA A 505 6.19 -6.94 10.81
C ALA A 505 6.11 -7.04 9.29
N THR A 506 6.17 -8.26 8.78
CA THR A 506 5.96 -8.56 7.35
C THR A 506 5.57 -10.01 7.12
N GLN A 507 4.78 -10.27 6.08
CA GLN A 507 4.60 -11.62 5.54
C GLN A 507 5.82 -12.16 4.81
N GLN A 508 6.65 -11.28 4.26
CA GLN A 508 7.75 -11.61 3.33
C GLN A 508 9.10 -11.15 3.92
N PRO A 509 9.70 -11.88 4.88
CA PRO A 509 11.01 -11.52 5.45
C PRO A 509 12.14 -11.52 4.42
N SER A 510 12.01 -12.22 3.29
CA SER A 510 12.97 -12.14 2.18
C SER A 510 12.95 -10.79 1.44
N ALA A 511 11.83 -10.07 1.46
CA ALA A 511 11.62 -8.83 0.73
C ALA A 511 12.03 -7.54 1.49
N ILE A 512 12.65 -7.66 2.68
CA ILE A 512 13.08 -6.51 3.51
C ILE A 512 14.56 -6.14 3.23
N ASP A 513 14.91 -4.85 3.25
CA ASP A 513 16.31 -4.40 3.16
C ASP A 513 17.19 -5.10 4.22
N THR A 514 18.17 -5.84 3.72
CA THR A 514 19.17 -6.57 4.49
C THR A 514 19.93 -5.72 5.52
N LYS A 515 20.05 -4.40 5.30
CA LYS A 515 20.64 -3.46 6.26
C LYS A 515 19.77 -3.33 7.50
N VAL A 516 18.44 -3.32 7.37
CA VAL A 516 17.52 -3.32 8.52
C VAL A 516 17.58 -4.68 9.22
N LEU A 517 17.48 -5.78 8.48
CA LEU A 517 17.58 -7.15 9.04
C LEU A 517 18.95 -7.48 9.66
N SER A 518 19.98 -6.67 9.42
CA SER A 518 21.30 -6.82 10.06
C SER A 518 21.38 -6.19 11.46
N GLN A 519 20.41 -5.35 11.83
CA GLN A 519 20.38 -4.62 13.11
C GLN A 519 19.38 -5.20 14.11
N LEU A 520 18.82 -6.39 13.85
CA LEU A 520 17.84 -7.02 14.76
C LEU A 520 18.47 -7.30 16.13
N ASP A 521 17.79 -6.89 17.18
CA ASP A 521 18.02 -7.37 18.54
C ASP A 521 17.15 -8.60 18.79
N ILE A 522 15.89 -8.61 18.33
CA ILE A 522 14.94 -9.69 18.57
C ILE A 522 14.20 -10.05 17.28
N ILE A 523 14.03 -11.34 17.02
CA ILE A 523 13.17 -11.88 15.95
C ILE A 523 12.13 -12.83 16.54
N MET A 524 10.88 -12.73 16.08
CA MET A 524 9.76 -13.61 16.42
C MET A 524 9.18 -14.18 15.12
N THR A 525 9.52 -15.43 14.80
CA THR A 525 9.12 -16.10 13.56
C THR A 525 7.95 -17.04 13.82
N HIS A 526 6.79 -16.68 13.28
CA HIS A 526 5.61 -17.54 13.20
C HIS A 526 5.70 -18.45 11.97
N LYS A 527 4.64 -19.23 11.70
CA LYS A 527 4.52 -20.06 10.50
C LYS A 527 4.79 -19.27 9.21
N LEU A 528 5.78 -19.70 8.44
CA LEU A 528 6.07 -19.24 7.07
C LEU A 528 5.78 -20.36 6.07
N VAL A 529 5.52 -20.01 4.80
CA VAL A 529 5.16 -20.98 3.75
C VAL A 529 6.27 -21.12 2.70
N PHE A 530 6.83 -20.00 2.24
CA PHE A 530 7.83 -19.98 1.18
C PHE A 530 9.25 -20.28 1.68
N ASP A 531 10.03 -20.93 0.84
CA ASP A 531 11.36 -21.42 1.20
C ASP A 531 12.39 -20.30 1.39
N ASP A 532 12.32 -19.23 0.59
CA ASP A 532 13.26 -18.12 0.66
C ASP A 532 13.02 -17.23 1.88
N ASP A 533 11.77 -17.11 2.33
CA ASP A 533 11.43 -16.48 3.61
C ASP A 533 11.99 -17.26 4.80
N VAL A 534 11.89 -18.60 4.77
CA VAL A 534 12.47 -19.47 5.81
C VAL A 534 14.01 -19.37 5.80
N LYS A 535 14.65 -19.34 4.62
CA LYS A 535 16.10 -19.08 4.50
C LYS A 535 16.47 -17.69 5.04
N ALA A 536 15.66 -16.67 4.76
CA ALA A 536 15.89 -15.31 5.24
C ALA A 536 15.87 -15.26 6.77
N VAL A 537 14.87 -15.87 7.43
CA VAL A 537 14.86 -16.01 8.90
C VAL A 537 16.12 -16.70 9.39
N PHE A 538 16.46 -17.88 8.86
CA PHE A 538 17.63 -18.64 9.32
C PHE A 538 18.96 -17.90 9.15
N LYS A 539 19.05 -16.95 8.20
CA LYS A 539 20.21 -16.08 7.97
C LYS A 539 20.23 -14.83 8.86
N ARG A 540 19.09 -14.43 9.45
CA ARG A 540 18.91 -13.16 10.17
C ARG A 540 18.62 -13.31 11.66
N THR A 541 18.30 -14.51 12.14
CA THR A 541 18.19 -14.79 13.57
C THR A 541 19.52 -14.48 14.28
N PRO A 542 19.54 -13.63 15.32
CA PRO A 542 20.78 -13.16 15.96
C PRO A 542 21.45 -14.21 16.88
N THR A 543 20.87 -15.40 17.00
CA THR A 543 21.29 -16.49 17.89
C THR A 543 21.44 -17.81 17.14
N ILE A 544 22.20 -18.75 17.71
CA ILE A 544 22.27 -20.13 17.23
C ILE A 544 20.86 -20.74 17.19
N ILE A 545 20.45 -21.28 16.04
CA ILE A 545 19.22 -22.05 15.89
C ILE A 545 19.54 -23.54 16.06
N PRO A 546 18.97 -24.25 17.05
CA PRO A 546 19.09 -25.69 17.19
C PRO A 546 18.76 -26.46 15.92
N ALA A 547 19.49 -27.55 15.65
CA ALA A 547 19.26 -28.39 14.47
C ALA A 547 17.81 -28.89 14.36
N ALA A 548 17.16 -29.16 15.51
CA ALA A 548 15.74 -29.54 15.58
C ALA A 548 14.79 -28.49 14.95
N PHE A 549 15.06 -27.20 15.15
CA PHE A 549 14.26 -26.06 14.69
C PHE A 549 14.72 -25.52 13.32
N LYS A 550 15.98 -25.77 12.93
CA LYS A 550 16.58 -25.35 11.65
C LYS A 550 16.04 -26.12 10.42
N ARG A 551 15.13 -27.07 10.61
CA ARG A 551 14.45 -27.79 9.53
C ARG A 551 13.31 -26.93 8.96
N LYS A 552 13.27 -26.74 7.63
CA LYS A 552 12.21 -25.94 6.97
C LYS A 552 10.79 -26.40 7.35
N SER A 553 10.59 -27.72 7.45
CA SER A 553 9.30 -28.31 7.84
C SER A 553 8.81 -27.82 9.20
N PHE A 554 9.71 -27.64 10.18
CA PHE A 554 9.38 -27.16 11.52
C PHE A 554 8.71 -25.77 11.49
N ILE A 555 9.31 -24.82 10.77
CA ILE A 555 8.74 -23.47 10.59
C ILE A 555 7.40 -23.53 9.86
N LYS A 556 7.28 -24.37 8.82
CA LYS A 556 6.04 -24.54 8.05
C LYS A 556 4.88 -25.15 8.87
N THR A 557 5.17 -25.81 9.99
CA THR A 557 4.18 -26.46 10.87
C THR A 557 3.94 -25.74 12.21
N LEU A 558 4.53 -24.56 12.44
CA LEU A 558 4.29 -23.81 13.68
C LEU A 558 2.78 -23.50 13.87
N PRO A 559 2.19 -23.76 15.05
CA PRO A 559 0.83 -23.35 15.37
C PRO A 559 0.65 -21.82 15.39
N VAL A 560 -0.59 -21.36 15.20
CA VAL A 560 -0.94 -19.95 15.41
C VAL A 560 -0.70 -19.57 16.88
N GLY A 561 -0.11 -18.40 17.11
CA GLY A 561 0.28 -17.97 18.46
C GLY A 561 1.52 -18.66 19.03
N VAL A 562 2.29 -19.39 18.21
CA VAL A 562 3.60 -19.96 18.58
C VAL A 562 4.68 -19.43 17.63
N ALA A 563 5.81 -19.02 18.19
CA ALA A 563 6.92 -18.44 17.43
C ALA A 563 8.28 -19.08 17.80
N LEU A 564 9.14 -19.26 16.79
CA LEU A 564 10.59 -19.41 16.99
C LEU A 564 11.17 -18.02 17.25
N THR A 565 11.74 -17.82 18.44
CA THR A 565 12.26 -16.54 18.89
C THR A 565 13.78 -16.60 19.02
N GLY A 566 14.46 -15.55 18.55
CA GLY A 566 15.89 -15.32 18.79
C GLY A 566 16.10 -13.94 19.40
N ASP A 567 17.00 -13.85 20.37
CA ASP A 567 17.30 -12.65 21.15
C ASP A 567 18.81 -12.47 21.24
N ARG A 568 19.31 -11.32 20.78
CA ARG A 568 20.73 -10.99 20.70
C ARG A 568 21.40 -10.81 22.08
N SER A 569 20.65 -10.76 23.18
CA SER A 569 21.21 -10.61 24.53
C SER A 569 22.18 -11.74 24.87
N GLU A 570 23.32 -11.41 25.49
CA GLU A 570 24.35 -12.38 25.91
C GLU A 570 23.81 -13.41 26.91
N GLU A 571 22.74 -13.06 27.63
CA GLU A 571 22.06 -13.92 28.58
C GLU A 571 21.18 -15.01 27.93
N THR A 572 20.81 -14.89 26.65
CA THR A 572 19.98 -15.85 25.91
C THR A 572 20.83 -16.76 25.01
N SER A 573 21.02 -18.02 25.39
CA SER A 573 22.05 -18.88 24.77
C SER A 573 21.77 -19.34 23.33
N ARG A 574 20.50 -19.39 22.92
CA ARG A 574 20.06 -19.91 21.62
C ARG A 574 18.64 -19.46 21.28
N ALA A 575 18.23 -19.65 20.02
CA ALA A 575 16.84 -19.53 19.64
C ALA A 575 15.96 -20.59 20.37
N PHE A 576 14.73 -20.23 20.68
CA PHE A 576 13.81 -21.01 21.50
C PHE A 576 12.36 -20.86 21.03
N ILE A 577 11.47 -21.73 21.49
CA ILE A 577 10.04 -21.64 21.15
C ILE A 577 9.27 -20.91 22.24
N MET A 578 8.42 -19.96 21.85
CA MET A 578 7.48 -19.29 22.76
C MET A 578 6.04 -19.41 22.29
N SER A 579 5.13 -19.44 23.26
CA SER A 579 3.70 -19.20 23.06
C SER A 579 3.41 -17.74 23.37
N ILE A 580 2.75 -17.04 22.45
CA ILE A 580 2.37 -15.63 22.58
C ILE A 580 1.24 -15.50 23.62
N ARG A 581 1.30 -14.44 24.44
CA ARG A 581 0.23 -14.11 25.39
C ARG A 581 -1.07 -13.77 24.64
N PRO A 582 -2.27 -14.17 25.12
CA PRO A 582 -3.50 -13.60 24.61
C PRO A 582 -3.57 -12.08 24.84
N ARG A 583 -4.22 -11.37 23.91
CA ARG A 583 -4.42 -9.92 23.94
C ARG A 583 -5.50 -9.52 24.93
N LEU A 584 -5.23 -8.47 25.71
CA LEU A 584 -6.21 -7.91 26.65
C LEU A 584 -7.18 -6.97 25.94
N SER A 585 -6.72 -6.29 24.90
CA SER A 585 -7.51 -5.34 24.11
C SER A 585 -8.13 -6.01 22.88
N GLN A 586 -9.17 -5.40 22.34
CA GLN A 586 -9.87 -5.88 21.14
C GLN A 586 -8.94 -5.90 19.91
N HIS A 587 -9.21 -6.81 18.96
CA HIS A 587 -8.45 -6.99 17.74
C HIS A 587 -9.35 -7.24 16.53
N GLU A 588 -9.55 -6.20 15.72
CA GLU A 588 -10.35 -6.26 14.48
C GLU A 588 -9.56 -6.71 13.24
N GLY A 589 -8.29 -7.11 13.39
CA GLY A 589 -7.43 -7.58 12.28
C GLY A 589 -7.65 -9.04 11.87
N ARG A 590 -8.88 -9.54 12.04
CA ARG A 590 -9.27 -10.91 11.67
C ARG A 590 -9.69 -10.95 10.20
N ASP A 591 -9.55 -12.10 9.55
CA ASP A 591 -10.09 -12.28 8.20
C ASP A 591 -11.63 -12.19 8.25
N ALA A 592 -12.23 -11.47 7.31
CA ALA A 592 -13.67 -11.27 7.27
C ALA A 592 -14.41 -12.59 6.96
N GLU A 593 -15.10 -13.14 7.96
CA GLU A 593 -15.96 -14.32 7.79
C GLU A 593 -17.30 -13.88 7.16
N THR A 594 -17.57 -14.31 5.92
CA THR A 594 -18.76 -13.92 5.14
C THR A 594 -20.06 -14.65 5.57
N LEU A 595 -20.12 -15.14 6.81
CA LEU A 595 -21.28 -15.81 7.39
C LEU A 595 -22.16 -14.84 8.19
N GLY A 596 -23.01 -14.11 7.47
CA GLY A 596 -24.26 -13.54 7.99
C GLY A 596 -24.18 -12.68 9.25
N MET A 597 -23.60 -11.48 9.15
CA MET A 597 -23.76 -10.43 10.18
C MET A 597 -25.21 -9.91 10.22
N SER A 598 -26.09 -10.66 10.87
CA SER A 598 -27.42 -10.22 11.30
C SER A 598 -27.39 -9.97 12.81
N GLU A 599 -26.95 -8.79 13.24
CA GLU A 599 -27.10 -8.37 14.64
C GLU A 599 -28.58 -8.18 14.95
N THR A 600 -29.21 -9.11 15.68
CA THR A 600 -30.62 -8.99 16.06
C THR A 600 -30.81 -7.95 17.15
N VAL A 601 -31.42 -6.81 16.79
CA VAL A 601 -31.75 -5.72 17.73
C VAL A 601 -33.25 -5.76 18.05
N SER A 602 -33.64 -5.46 19.29
CA SER A 602 -35.07 -5.44 19.64
C SER A 602 -35.79 -4.30 18.92
N ALA A 603 -37.08 -4.49 18.59
CA ALA A 603 -37.85 -3.48 17.86
C ALA A 603 -37.82 -2.10 18.54
N GLU A 604 -37.96 -2.05 19.87
CA GLU A 604 -37.90 -0.82 20.66
C GLU A 604 -36.52 -0.14 20.62
N GLN A 605 -35.42 -0.90 20.66
CA GLN A 605 -34.07 -0.34 20.52
C GLN A 605 -33.82 0.22 19.12
N LEU A 606 -34.32 -0.49 18.10
CA LEU A 606 -34.22 -0.08 16.71
C LEU A 606 -35.07 1.14 16.40
N GLU A 607 -36.28 1.22 16.96
CA GLU A 607 -37.17 2.37 16.85
C GLU A 607 -36.56 3.61 17.49
N ASN A 608 -36.00 3.50 18.70
CA ASN A 608 -35.27 4.59 19.33
C ASN A 608 -34.05 5.05 18.49
N LEU A 609 -33.27 4.12 17.94
CA LEU A 609 -32.15 4.44 17.06
C LEU A 609 -32.60 5.21 15.80
N ILE A 610 -33.68 4.77 15.16
CA ILE A 610 -34.25 5.44 13.98
C ILE A 610 -34.77 6.84 14.34
N VAL A 611 -35.47 7.00 15.47
CA VAL A 611 -35.94 8.31 15.96
C VAL A 611 -34.77 9.27 16.18
N GLU A 612 -33.65 8.82 16.76
CA GLU A 612 -32.47 9.68 16.95
C GLU A 612 -31.78 10.09 15.64
N VAL A 613 -31.68 9.15 14.69
CA VAL A 613 -31.13 9.44 13.35
C VAL A 613 -31.99 10.49 12.63
N VAL A 614 -33.31 10.27 12.56
CA VAL A 614 -34.23 11.18 11.89
C VAL A 614 -34.35 12.53 12.60
N HIS A 615 -34.32 12.56 13.93
CA HIS A 615 -34.29 13.79 14.73
C HIS A 615 -33.05 14.65 14.40
N ARG A 616 -31.88 14.04 14.24
CA ARG A 616 -30.65 14.75 13.90
C ARG A 616 -30.70 15.40 12.51
N ASP A 617 -31.27 14.71 11.53
CA ASP A 617 -31.40 15.26 10.18
C ASP A 617 -32.49 16.33 10.11
N LEU A 618 -33.60 16.16 10.83
CA LEU A 618 -34.63 17.18 11.01
C LEU A 618 -34.09 18.49 11.62
N LEU A 619 -33.14 18.41 12.58
CA LEU A 619 -32.49 19.60 13.14
C LEU A 619 -31.57 20.32 12.15
N LYS A 620 -31.05 19.63 11.12
CA LYS A 620 -30.20 20.23 10.07
C LYS A 620 -31.00 20.78 8.90
N GLU A 621 -31.88 19.95 8.34
CA GLU A 621 -32.64 20.23 7.10
C GLU A 621 -33.94 21.00 7.39
N GLY A 622 -34.44 20.99 8.64
CA GLY A 622 -35.66 21.68 9.08
C GLY A 622 -36.97 20.97 8.72
N GLU A 623 -36.95 20.22 7.61
CA GLU A 623 -38.00 19.29 7.19
C GLU A 623 -37.40 17.98 6.65
N ILE A 624 -38.15 16.89 6.73
CA ILE A 624 -37.79 15.61 6.10
C ILE A 624 -39.03 14.96 5.48
N GLU A 625 -38.89 14.35 4.31
CA GLU A 625 -39.98 13.58 3.70
C GLU A 625 -40.21 12.25 4.44
N ILE A 626 -41.47 11.86 4.62
CA ILE A 626 -41.86 10.60 5.24
C ILE A 626 -41.33 9.40 4.43
N GLU A 627 -41.15 9.54 3.12
CA GLU A 627 -40.55 8.50 2.27
C GLU A 627 -39.05 8.29 2.58
N LYS A 628 -38.30 9.36 2.90
CA LYS A 628 -36.92 9.29 3.37
C LYS A 628 -36.85 8.58 4.74
N ILE A 629 -37.82 8.84 5.63
CA ILE A 629 -37.97 8.10 6.91
C ILE A 629 -38.24 6.61 6.66
N LYS A 630 -39.14 6.24 5.74
CA LYS A 630 -39.42 4.83 5.41
C LYS A 630 -38.18 4.10 4.94
N LYS A 631 -37.41 4.68 4.00
CA LYS A 631 -36.15 4.09 3.54
C LYS A 631 -35.19 3.82 4.70
N VAL A 632 -35.03 4.78 5.61
CA VAL A 632 -34.20 4.60 6.82
C VAL A 632 -34.71 3.44 7.70
N ILE A 633 -36.03 3.29 7.87
CA ILE A 633 -36.64 2.16 8.58
C ILE A 633 -36.34 0.84 7.86
N GLU A 634 -36.52 0.78 6.53
CA GLU A 634 -36.30 -0.42 5.71
C GLU A 634 -34.84 -0.86 5.76
N THR A 635 -33.88 0.06 5.55
CA THR A 635 -32.45 -0.22 5.66
C THR A 635 -32.05 -0.74 7.04
N LEU A 636 -32.57 -0.12 8.11
CA LEU A 636 -32.22 -0.50 9.47
C LEU A 636 -32.92 -1.78 9.95
N ASN A 637 -34.15 -2.04 9.50
CA ASN A 637 -34.82 -3.34 9.70
C ASN A 637 -34.08 -4.47 8.98
N ALA A 638 -33.65 -4.27 7.72
CA ALA A 638 -32.87 -5.25 6.98
C ALA A 638 -31.51 -5.52 7.65
N LYS A 639 -30.79 -4.46 8.04
CA LYS A 639 -29.47 -4.56 8.68
C LYS A 639 -29.48 -5.27 10.04
N TYR A 640 -30.51 -5.02 10.85
CA TYR A 640 -30.61 -5.53 12.22
C TYR A 640 -31.63 -6.66 12.40
N ASN A 641 -32.11 -7.23 11.27
CA ASN A 641 -33.19 -8.22 11.20
C ASN A 641 -34.38 -7.87 12.12
N GLY A 642 -34.73 -6.58 12.13
CA GLY A 642 -35.68 -5.96 13.04
C GLY A 642 -37.03 -5.66 12.39
N ASN A 643 -37.97 -5.19 13.21
CA ASN A 643 -39.34 -4.90 12.79
C ASN A 643 -39.85 -3.59 13.42
N ALA A 644 -39.06 -2.52 13.27
CA ALA A 644 -39.44 -1.16 13.63
C ALA A 644 -40.55 -0.65 12.69
N HIS A 645 -41.56 0.03 13.23
CA HIS A 645 -42.72 0.48 12.47
C HIS A 645 -42.79 2.02 12.35
N LEU A 646 -43.11 2.51 11.14
CA LEU A 646 -43.25 3.95 10.85
C LEU A 646 -44.17 4.69 11.84
N SER A 647 -45.25 4.04 12.30
CA SER A 647 -46.15 4.61 13.31
C SER A 647 -45.45 4.94 14.63
N ALA A 648 -44.56 4.07 15.11
CA ALA A 648 -43.79 4.29 16.34
C ALA A 648 -42.74 5.39 16.15
N ILE A 649 -42.05 5.40 14.99
CA ILE A 649 -41.10 6.47 14.65
C ILE A 649 -41.79 7.83 14.60
N LEU A 650 -42.92 7.94 13.90
CA LEU A 650 -43.69 9.17 13.80
C LEU A 650 -44.31 9.58 15.16
N GLN A 651 -44.58 8.64 16.06
CA GLN A 651 -44.98 8.95 17.43
C GLN A 651 -43.80 9.51 18.24
N GLY A 652 -42.64 8.84 18.24
CA GLY A 652 -41.44 9.33 18.94
C GLY A 652 -40.98 10.71 18.45
N LEU A 653 -41.14 11.01 17.16
CA LEU A 653 -40.89 12.34 16.61
C LEU A 653 -41.93 13.39 17.08
N ARG A 654 -43.21 13.03 17.26
CA ARG A 654 -44.20 13.93 17.89
C ARG A 654 -43.88 14.18 19.36
N GLU A 655 -43.45 13.15 20.09
CA GLU A 655 -43.04 13.26 21.50
C GLU A 655 -41.78 14.14 21.66
N LYS A 656 -40.90 14.17 20.65
CA LYS A 656 -39.79 15.14 20.53
C LYS A 656 -40.18 16.52 19.97
N GLY A 657 -41.47 16.81 19.77
CA GLY A 657 -41.96 18.14 19.39
C GLY A 657 -42.00 18.45 17.90
N PHE A 658 -41.85 17.46 17.01
CA PHE A 658 -42.00 17.69 15.57
C PHE A 658 -43.45 17.58 15.08
N ILE A 659 -43.81 18.44 14.13
CA ILE A 659 -45.10 18.40 13.43
C ILE A 659 -45.02 17.37 12.30
N VAL A 660 -45.73 16.26 12.45
CA VAL A 660 -45.89 15.23 11.42
C VAL A 660 -47.08 15.57 10.52
N GLY A 661 -46.78 15.99 9.29
CA GLY A 661 -47.75 16.25 8.22
C GLY A 661 -48.09 15.02 7.38
N GLN A 662 -48.74 15.21 6.24
CA GLN A 662 -49.15 14.12 5.34
C GLN A 662 -48.01 13.56 4.46
N LYS A 663 -46.96 14.35 4.21
CA LYS A 663 -45.80 13.98 3.38
C LYS A 663 -44.45 14.29 4.01
N THR A 664 -44.40 15.24 4.95
CA THR A 664 -43.18 15.69 5.63
C THR A 664 -43.35 15.72 7.14
N VAL A 665 -42.25 15.62 7.86
CA VAL A 665 -42.11 15.97 9.29
C VAL A 665 -41.29 17.25 9.37
N MET A 666 -41.65 18.18 10.27
CA MET A 666 -41.08 19.53 10.33
C MET A 666 -40.95 20.02 11.78
N LEU A 667 -40.02 20.95 12.03
CA LEU A 667 -40.01 21.74 13.28
C LEU A 667 -41.19 22.73 13.35
N GLU A 668 -41.75 22.87 14.55
CA GLU A 668 -42.75 23.89 14.85
C GLU A 668 -42.14 25.30 14.65
N GLY A 669 -42.71 26.08 13.73
CA GLY A 669 -42.22 27.42 13.37
C GLY A 669 -41.47 27.55 12.03
N ALA A 670 -41.25 26.47 11.27
CA ALA A 670 -40.48 26.51 10.03
C ALA A 670 -41.01 27.47 8.92
N LYS A 671 -42.27 27.91 8.99
CA LYS A 671 -42.80 29.00 8.14
C LYS A 671 -42.51 30.39 8.73
N GLY A 672 -41.24 30.78 8.68
CA GLY A 672 -40.84 32.19 8.74
C GLY A 672 -40.08 32.64 9.99
N ASP A 673 -38.92 32.04 10.27
CA ASP A 673 -37.68 32.86 10.40
C ASP A 673 -36.41 31.97 10.40
N ARG A 674 -35.54 32.12 9.38
CA ARG A 674 -34.27 31.37 9.27
C ARG A 674 -33.19 31.79 10.30
N LYS A 675 -33.53 32.63 11.28
CA LYS A 675 -32.61 33.15 12.31
C LYS A 675 -32.47 32.23 13.53
N ILE A 676 -33.57 31.67 14.03
CA ILE A 676 -33.58 30.97 15.34
C ILE A 676 -32.69 29.73 15.32
N ALA A 677 -32.73 28.94 14.23
CA ALA A 677 -31.86 27.76 14.07
C ALA A 677 -30.37 28.13 14.02
N LYS A 678 -29.99 29.29 13.45
CA LYS A 678 -28.60 29.75 13.41
C LYS A 678 -28.12 30.23 14.78
N GLU A 679 -28.98 30.81 15.61
CA GLU A 679 -28.60 31.28 16.96
C GLU A 679 -28.36 30.12 17.94
N ILE A 680 -29.11 29.01 17.83
CA ILE A 680 -28.87 27.80 18.64
C ILE A 680 -27.53 27.16 18.27
N ILE A 681 -27.25 27.00 16.97
CA ILE A 681 -25.96 26.43 16.51
C ILE A 681 -24.78 27.32 16.97
N LYS A 682 -24.91 28.65 16.86
CA LYS A 682 -23.84 29.59 17.23
C LYS A 682 -23.57 29.62 18.75
N ALA A 683 -24.51 29.18 19.59
CA ALA A 683 -24.33 29.04 21.02
C ALA A 683 -23.55 27.76 21.42
N GLU A 684 -23.56 26.71 20.58
CA GLU A 684 -22.93 25.41 20.90
C GLU A 684 -21.64 25.13 20.10
N SER A 685 -21.43 25.75 18.92
CA SER A 685 -20.28 25.41 18.04
C SER A 685 -19.19 26.46 17.90
N GLY A 686 -19.34 27.67 18.45
CA GLY A 686 -18.21 28.54 18.81
C GLY A 686 -17.25 29.04 17.71
N GLU A 687 -17.58 28.96 16.42
CA GLU A 687 -16.75 29.46 15.31
C GLU A 687 -17.59 30.28 14.30
N GLU A 688 -16.97 31.30 13.71
CA GLU A 688 -17.55 32.16 12.68
C GLU A 688 -16.81 31.95 11.35
N GLU A 689 -17.51 31.88 10.21
CA GLU A 689 -16.90 32.25 8.93
C GLU A 689 -17.92 32.67 7.85
N GLU A 690 -17.38 33.16 6.73
CA GLU A 690 -18.00 34.13 5.83
C GLU A 690 -18.89 33.54 4.72
N THR A 691 -19.66 34.42 4.06
CA THR A 691 -20.64 34.08 3.03
C THR A 691 -20.06 34.11 1.61
N GLY A 692 -20.28 33.04 0.84
CA GLY A 692 -20.15 33.01 -0.63
C GLY A 692 -21.37 32.32 -1.26
N GLU A 693 -21.82 32.79 -2.41
CA GLU A 693 -23.15 32.46 -2.99
C GLU A 693 -23.15 31.18 -3.86
N GLU A 694 -24.27 30.46 -3.87
CA GLU A 694 -24.52 29.28 -4.71
C GLU A 694 -25.03 29.64 -6.11
N GLY A 695 -24.74 28.80 -7.10
CA GLY A 695 -25.38 28.78 -8.42
C GLY A 695 -26.14 27.47 -8.65
N GLU A 696 -27.39 27.57 -9.11
CA GLU A 696 -28.34 26.45 -9.20
C GLU A 696 -28.05 25.42 -10.32
N ALA A 697 -28.44 24.15 -10.08
CA ALA A 697 -28.69 23.16 -11.12
C ALA A 697 -29.82 22.18 -10.72
N LEU A 698 -30.49 21.59 -11.71
CA LEU A 698 -31.85 21.02 -11.61
C LEU A 698 -31.94 19.54 -11.17
N LYS A 699 -33.14 19.17 -10.68
CA LYS A 699 -33.54 17.85 -10.17
C LYS A 699 -33.60 16.72 -11.21
N GLY A 700 -33.36 15.48 -10.75
CA GLY A 700 -33.77 14.22 -11.38
C GLY A 700 -34.05 13.15 -10.32
N GLU A 701 -35.03 12.27 -10.53
CA GLU A 701 -35.55 11.32 -9.54
C GLU A 701 -34.75 10.00 -9.42
N PRO A 702 -34.82 9.28 -8.29
CA PRO A 702 -33.93 8.15 -7.99
C PRO A 702 -34.38 6.81 -8.60
N LEU A 703 -33.41 5.99 -9.02
CA LEU A 703 -33.59 4.57 -9.33
C LEU A 703 -33.09 3.69 -8.18
N GLN A 704 -33.53 2.43 -8.20
CA GLN A 704 -33.55 1.52 -7.05
C GLN A 704 -32.16 1.03 -6.61
N ASP A 705 -32.00 0.87 -5.29
CA ASP A 705 -30.81 0.33 -4.64
C ASP A 705 -30.61 -1.16 -5.00
N VAL A 706 -29.40 -1.52 -5.44
CA VAL A 706 -28.96 -2.91 -5.67
C VAL A 706 -27.61 -3.09 -4.98
N GLU A 707 -27.41 -4.22 -4.30
CA GLU A 707 -26.19 -4.53 -3.54
C GLU A 707 -24.94 -4.43 -4.43
N THR A 708 -24.00 -3.55 -4.07
CA THR A 708 -22.79 -3.32 -4.85
C THR A 708 -21.64 -4.16 -4.32
N THR A 709 -20.93 -4.84 -5.21
CA THR A 709 -19.64 -5.47 -4.90
C THR A 709 -18.52 -4.54 -5.33
N GLU A 710 -17.54 -4.24 -4.45
CA GLU A 710 -16.36 -3.47 -4.84
C GLU A 710 -15.52 -4.27 -5.85
N LEU A 711 -15.52 -3.84 -7.12
CA LEU A 711 -14.77 -4.48 -8.20
C LEU A 711 -13.58 -3.63 -8.66
N LEU A 712 -12.44 -4.26 -8.94
CA LEU A 712 -11.28 -3.61 -9.54
C LEU A 712 -11.48 -3.44 -11.05
N ALA A 713 -11.86 -2.24 -11.49
CA ALA A 713 -12.28 -1.98 -12.86
C ALA A 713 -11.36 -1.01 -13.63
N LEU A 714 -11.43 -1.07 -14.95
CA LEU A 714 -10.93 -0.02 -15.85
C LEU A 714 -11.75 1.26 -15.63
N PRO A 715 -11.13 2.45 -15.71
CA PRO A 715 -11.82 3.71 -15.43
C PRO A 715 -12.91 3.97 -16.47
N GLN A 716 -14.15 4.15 -16.01
CA GLN A 716 -15.24 4.62 -16.85
C GLN A 716 -14.94 6.07 -17.28
N ARG A 717 -14.80 6.29 -18.59
CA ARG A 717 -14.56 7.60 -19.21
C ARG A 717 -15.78 8.14 -19.95
N ILE A 718 -16.73 7.25 -20.30
CA ILE A 718 -17.93 7.59 -21.04
C ILE A 718 -19.11 7.65 -20.06
N PRO A 719 -19.67 8.84 -19.78
CA PRO A 719 -20.92 8.95 -19.03
C PRO A 719 -22.11 8.47 -19.86
N GLU A 720 -23.21 8.12 -19.19
CA GLU A 720 -24.42 7.59 -19.81
C GLU A 720 -24.98 8.50 -20.92
N SER A 721 -24.92 9.82 -20.71
CA SER A 721 -25.34 10.84 -21.68
C SER A 721 -24.60 10.71 -23.01
N ARG A 722 -23.28 10.57 -22.97
CA ARG A 722 -22.45 10.41 -24.17
C ARG A 722 -22.65 9.04 -24.83
N ALA A 723 -22.88 7.99 -24.04
CA ALA A 723 -23.23 6.68 -24.57
C ALA A 723 -24.60 6.70 -25.28
N LYS A 724 -25.60 7.39 -24.72
CA LYS A 724 -26.91 7.63 -25.34
C LYS A 724 -26.81 8.38 -26.67
N GLU A 725 -25.95 9.40 -26.76
CA GLU A 725 -25.69 10.12 -28.03
C GLU A 725 -25.19 9.17 -29.14
N ILE A 726 -24.22 8.31 -28.80
CA ILE A 726 -23.62 7.35 -29.74
C ILE A 726 -24.67 6.35 -30.24
N VAL A 727 -25.52 5.84 -29.34
CA VAL A 727 -26.66 4.97 -29.71
C VAL A 727 -27.68 5.70 -30.57
N ASN A 728 -27.96 6.97 -30.28
CA ASN A 728 -28.88 7.80 -31.06
C ASN A 728 -28.36 8.09 -32.48
N GLU A 729 -27.05 8.23 -32.69
CA GLU A 729 -26.47 8.30 -34.04
C GLU A 729 -26.67 7.00 -34.83
N ILE A 730 -26.56 5.84 -34.17
CA ILE A 730 -26.76 4.52 -34.81
C ILE A 730 -28.23 4.33 -35.18
N ARG A 731 -29.16 4.66 -34.27
CA ARG A 731 -30.62 4.68 -34.52
C ARG A 731 -30.94 5.53 -35.75
N LYS A 732 -30.41 6.76 -35.84
CA LYS A 732 -30.60 7.68 -36.97
C LYS A 732 -29.98 7.18 -38.28
N LYS A 733 -28.79 6.58 -38.25
CA LYS A 733 -28.16 5.97 -39.43
C LYS A 733 -28.97 4.79 -39.98
N ARG A 734 -29.64 4.03 -39.11
CA ARG A 734 -30.56 2.95 -39.53
C ARG A 734 -31.84 3.51 -40.15
N LEU A 735 -32.38 4.62 -39.62
CA LEU A 735 -33.58 5.30 -40.14
C LEU A 735 -33.41 5.83 -41.58
N LEU A 736 -32.18 6.20 -41.96
CA LEU A 736 -31.81 6.60 -43.33
C LEU A 736 -31.77 5.43 -44.33
N GLY A 737 -31.83 4.18 -43.84
CA GLY A 737 -31.79 2.96 -44.65
C GLY A 737 -33.10 2.18 -44.63
N LEU A 738 -34.08 2.63 -45.44
CA LEU A 738 -35.32 1.92 -45.81
C LEU A 738 -36.32 1.59 -44.68
N LEU A 739 -37.44 2.35 -44.64
CA LEU A 739 -38.76 1.92 -44.15
C LEU A 739 -38.80 1.18 -42.78
N GLY A 740 -37.94 1.56 -41.84
CA GLY A 740 -37.98 1.09 -40.45
C GLY A 740 -38.74 2.05 -39.53
N GLY A 741 -39.51 1.53 -38.58
CA GLY A 741 -40.06 2.30 -37.48
C GLY A 741 -38.98 2.88 -36.56
N GLU A 742 -39.37 3.73 -35.61
CA GLU A 742 -38.43 4.34 -34.67
C GLU A 742 -38.04 3.34 -33.57
N GLU A 743 -36.79 2.86 -33.60
CA GLU A 743 -36.22 2.05 -32.52
C GLU A 743 -36.30 2.82 -31.19
N VAL A 744 -36.91 2.27 -30.14
CA VAL A 744 -37.02 2.92 -28.81
C VAL A 744 -36.01 2.31 -27.84
N VAL A 745 -35.31 3.14 -27.06
CA VAL A 745 -34.47 2.67 -25.94
C VAL A 745 -35.40 2.28 -24.79
N ARG A 746 -35.38 1.00 -24.39
CA ARG A 746 -36.21 0.46 -23.30
C ARG A 746 -35.49 0.38 -21.97
N ASP A 747 -34.19 0.10 -22.01
CA ASP A 747 -33.36 -0.18 -20.84
C ASP A 747 -31.95 0.35 -21.09
N THR A 748 -31.28 0.80 -20.03
CA THR A 748 -29.89 1.27 -20.06
C THR A 748 -29.23 0.88 -18.75
N ALA A 749 -28.21 0.04 -18.81
CA ALA A 749 -27.49 -0.44 -17.63
C ALA A 749 -25.98 -0.38 -17.85
N LEU A 750 -25.23 0.04 -16.82
CA LEU A 750 -23.79 -0.12 -16.77
C LEU A 750 -23.48 -1.52 -16.22
N ARG A 751 -22.71 -2.32 -16.96
CA ARG A 751 -22.28 -3.66 -16.56
C ARG A 751 -20.77 -3.77 -16.55
N TYR A 752 -20.26 -4.69 -15.74
CA TYR A 752 -18.83 -4.92 -15.57
C TYR A 752 -18.45 -6.27 -16.17
N HIS A 753 -17.81 -6.24 -17.33
CA HIS A 753 -17.34 -7.42 -18.06
C HIS A 753 -16.00 -7.87 -17.49
N THR A 754 -15.86 -9.14 -17.13
CA THR A 754 -14.60 -9.68 -16.59
C THR A 754 -13.48 -9.62 -17.63
N VAL A 755 -12.28 -9.26 -17.17
CA VAL A 755 -11.03 -9.25 -17.92
C VAL A 755 -9.97 -9.96 -17.07
N TRP A 756 -9.25 -10.87 -17.69
CA TRP A 756 -8.17 -11.61 -17.06
C TRP A 756 -6.87 -10.85 -17.20
N LYS A 757 -6.32 -10.35 -16.09
CA LYS A 757 -4.97 -9.80 -16.03
C LYS A 757 -4.01 -10.96 -15.73
N VAL A 758 -3.17 -11.30 -16.70
CA VAL A 758 -2.31 -12.49 -16.67
C VAL A 758 -0.86 -12.07 -16.46
N ASN A 759 -0.25 -12.51 -15.37
CA ASN A 759 1.18 -12.36 -15.12
C ASN A 759 1.90 -13.61 -15.64
N TYR A 760 2.96 -13.45 -16.43
CA TYR A 760 3.72 -14.57 -16.99
C TYR A 760 5.22 -14.27 -17.10
N ASP A 761 6.04 -15.31 -16.96
CA ASP A 761 7.48 -15.24 -17.22
C ASP A 761 7.80 -15.80 -18.61
N ILE A 762 8.83 -15.24 -19.23
CA ILE A 762 9.43 -15.76 -20.45
C ILE A 762 10.77 -16.41 -20.09
N VAL A 763 10.94 -17.69 -20.42
CA VAL A 763 12.18 -18.43 -20.17
C VAL A 763 13.16 -18.22 -21.31
N SER A 764 14.36 -17.73 -21.00
CA SER A 764 15.47 -17.65 -21.96
C SER A 764 16.25 -18.97 -22.03
N THR A 765 17.02 -19.16 -23.11
CA THR A 765 17.98 -20.28 -23.25
C THR A 765 19.10 -20.29 -22.20
N LYS A 766 19.18 -19.25 -21.35
CA LYS A 766 20.12 -19.13 -20.22
C LYS A 766 19.46 -19.27 -18.84
N ASN A 767 18.20 -19.73 -18.77
CA ASN A 767 17.39 -19.76 -17.54
C ASN A 767 17.16 -18.38 -16.87
N GLU A 768 17.34 -17.28 -17.62
CA GLU A 768 16.90 -15.95 -17.18
C GLU A 768 15.39 -15.83 -17.40
N PHE A 769 14.66 -15.34 -16.39
CA PHE A 769 13.22 -15.10 -16.44
C PHE A 769 12.93 -13.63 -16.70
N LEU A 770 12.11 -13.34 -17.71
CA LEU A 770 11.60 -11.99 -17.99
C LEU A 770 10.10 -11.93 -17.73
N SER A 771 9.70 -11.33 -16.61
CA SER A 771 8.29 -11.17 -16.26
C SER A 771 7.59 -10.13 -17.13
N ARG A 772 6.35 -10.45 -17.52
CA ARG A 772 5.46 -9.68 -18.38
C ARG A 772 4.01 -9.86 -17.94
N GLN A 773 3.15 -9.00 -18.48
CA GLN A 773 1.72 -9.00 -18.23
C GLN A 773 0.96 -8.88 -19.54
N CYS A 774 -0.19 -9.53 -19.63
CA CYS A 774 -1.17 -9.33 -20.69
C CYS A 774 -2.59 -9.34 -20.13
N PHE A 775 -3.54 -8.85 -20.94
CA PHE A 775 -4.94 -8.71 -20.54
C PHE A 775 -5.81 -9.42 -21.56
N ILE A 776 -6.71 -10.29 -21.12
CA ILE A 776 -7.56 -11.10 -22.01
C ILE A 776 -9.03 -10.88 -21.63
N SER A 777 -9.85 -10.56 -22.63
CA SER A 777 -11.28 -10.32 -22.49
C SER A 777 -12.03 -11.64 -22.22
N SER A 778 -12.79 -11.74 -21.12
CA SER A 778 -13.55 -12.97 -20.82
C SER A 778 -14.75 -13.20 -21.73
N SER A 779 -15.19 -12.19 -22.48
CA SER A 779 -16.31 -12.29 -23.42
C SER A 779 -15.90 -12.79 -24.81
N SER A 780 -14.64 -12.60 -25.21
CA SER A 780 -14.15 -12.95 -26.57
C SER A 780 -12.97 -13.93 -26.58
N GLY A 781 -12.18 -14.00 -25.50
CA GLY A 781 -10.90 -14.70 -25.48
C GLY A 781 -9.75 -13.95 -26.17
N GLU A 782 -9.95 -12.70 -26.58
CA GLU A 782 -8.96 -11.86 -27.27
C GLU A 782 -8.14 -10.98 -26.30
N PHE A 783 -6.95 -10.55 -26.73
CA PHE A 783 -6.15 -9.58 -25.98
C PHE A 783 -6.79 -8.20 -25.97
N LEU A 784 -6.68 -7.53 -24.83
CA LEU A 784 -6.97 -6.10 -24.69
C LEU A 784 -5.65 -5.33 -24.60
N HIS A 785 -5.49 -4.28 -25.43
CA HIS A 785 -4.29 -3.43 -25.44
C HIS A 785 -4.56 -2.03 -26.01
N PHE A 786 -3.63 -1.10 -25.82
CA PHE A 786 -3.60 0.18 -26.54
C PHE A 786 -2.71 0.09 -27.78
N SER A 787 -3.26 0.24 -28.97
CA SER A 787 -2.52 0.43 -30.22
C SER A 787 -2.67 1.87 -30.70
N MET A 788 -1.55 2.58 -30.90
CA MET A 788 -1.52 4.00 -31.31
C MET A 788 -2.45 4.91 -30.49
N GLY A 789 -2.47 4.74 -29.16
CA GLY A 789 -3.32 5.50 -28.23
C GLY A 789 -4.81 5.12 -28.24
N LYS A 790 -5.23 4.17 -29.08
CA LYS A 790 -6.59 3.62 -29.11
C LYS A 790 -6.61 2.30 -28.35
N PHE A 791 -7.55 2.13 -27.44
CA PHE A 791 -7.83 0.82 -26.85
C PHE A 791 -8.45 -0.09 -27.93
N VAL A 792 -7.92 -1.30 -28.04
CA VAL A 792 -8.17 -2.30 -29.08
C VAL A 792 -8.31 -3.65 -28.39
N GLU A 793 -9.22 -4.45 -28.94
CA GLU A 793 -9.38 -5.86 -28.66
C GLU A 793 -8.86 -6.59 -29.91
N SER A 794 -7.95 -7.55 -29.73
CA SER A 794 -7.30 -8.25 -30.84
C SER A 794 -8.30 -9.05 -31.67
N LYS A 795 -7.82 -9.60 -32.79
CA LYS A 795 -8.61 -10.51 -33.62
C LYS A 795 -7.81 -11.73 -33.99
N GLY A 796 -8.40 -12.90 -33.74
CA GLY A 796 -7.90 -14.18 -34.20
C GLY A 796 -7.17 -15.00 -33.14
N LEU A 797 -7.15 -14.57 -31.87
CA LEU A 797 -6.52 -15.31 -30.76
C LEU A 797 -7.37 -16.53 -30.39
N ASN A 798 -8.69 -16.39 -30.37
CA ASN A 798 -9.59 -17.50 -30.11
C ASN A 798 -9.57 -18.52 -31.27
N GLU A 799 -9.58 -18.05 -32.52
CA GLU A 799 -9.39 -18.94 -33.69
C GLU A 799 -8.00 -19.61 -33.69
N PHE A 800 -6.96 -18.97 -33.13
CA PHE A 800 -5.65 -19.59 -32.92
C PHE A 800 -5.73 -20.75 -31.92
N PHE A 801 -6.53 -20.60 -30.87
CA PHE A 801 -6.66 -21.59 -29.80
C PHE A 801 -7.30 -22.91 -30.27
N GLU A 802 -8.26 -22.82 -31.19
CA GLU A 802 -9.01 -23.94 -31.76
C GLU A 802 -8.28 -24.73 -32.88
N LEU A 803 -7.03 -24.37 -33.19
CA LEU A 803 -6.23 -25.02 -34.22
C LEU A 803 -5.17 -25.95 -33.60
N GLY A 804 -4.90 -27.07 -34.28
CA GLY A 804 -3.80 -27.97 -33.89
C GLY A 804 -2.43 -27.39 -34.23
N GLU A 805 -1.35 -27.89 -33.59
CA GLU A 805 0.03 -27.40 -33.83
C GLU A 805 0.44 -27.41 -35.32
N ASP A 806 0.01 -28.42 -36.06
CA ASP A 806 0.21 -28.55 -37.51
C ASP A 806 -0.53 -27.45 -38.30
N GLU A 807 -1.77 -27.16 -37.92
CA GLU A 807 -2.62 -26.16 -38.56
C GLU A 807 -2.10 -24.75 -38.27
N LEU A 808 -1.63 -24.52 -37.04
CA LEU A 808 -0.94 -23.29 -36.62
C LEU A 808 0.38 -23.07 -37.34
N SER A 809 1.16 -24.12 -37.62
CA SER A 809 2.42 -23.99 -38.36
C SER A 809 2.20 -23.48 -39.79
N VAL A 810 1.19 -24.00 -40.48
CA VAL A 810 0.79 -23.52 -41.82
C VAL A 810 0.18 -22.11 -41.76
N LEU A 811 -0.65 -21.82 -40.74
CA LEU A 811 -1.24 -20.50 -40.56
C LEU A 811 -0.17 -19.41 -40.30
N LYS A 812 0.80 -19.68 -39.40
CA LYS A 812 1.94 -18.78 -39.09
C LYS A 812 2.81 -18.48 -40.32
N ALA A 813 2.94 -19.42 -41.26
CA ALA A 813 3.62 -19.17 -42.53
C ALA A 813 2.82 -18.21 -43.44
N LEU A 814 1.51 -18.44 -43.57
CA LEU A 814 0.60 -17.59 -44.36
C LEU A 814 0.34 -16.20 -43.76
N MET A 815 0.62 -15.98 -42.46
CA MET A 815 0.58 -14.64 -41.85
C MET A 815 1.61 -13.67 -42.44
N LYS A 816 2.70 -14.18 -43.04
CA LYS A 816 3.81 -13.34 -43.55
C LYS A 816 3.72 -13.08 -45.04
N ASN A 817 3.29 -14.07 -45.83
CA ASN A 817 3.29 -14.03 -47.29
C ASN A 817 2.10 -14.80 -47.88
N GLN A 818 1.72 -14.47 -49.12
CA GLN A 818 0.93 -15.37 -49.96
C GLN A 818 1.88 -16.44 -50.51
N LEU A 819 1.52 -17.72 -50.38
CA LEU A 819 2.44 -18.84 -50.64
C LEU A 819 1.77 -19.95 -51.45
N SER A 820 2.54 -20.64 -52.28
CA SER A 820 2.15 -21.88 -52.92
C SER A 820 2.28 -23.08 -51.95
N ALA A 821 1.68 -24.21 -52.32
CA ALA A 821 1.81 -25.45 -51.54
C ALA A 821 3.28 -25.93 -51.45
N GLU A 822 4.06 -25.74 -52.51
CA GLU A 822 5.49 -26.09 -52.59
C GLU A 822 6.32 -25.30 -51.57
N GLU A 823 6.08 -24.00 -51.45
CA GLU A 823 6.76 -23.13 -50.50
C GLU A 823 6.34 -23.43 -49.05
N LEU A 824 5.06 -23.76 -48.82
CA LEU A 824 4.58 -24.18 -47.50
C LEU A 824 5.19 -25.51 -47.04
N ILE A 825 5.40 -26.46 -47.95
CA ILE A 825 6.14 -27.71 -47.68
C ILE A 825 7.56 -27.38 -47.21
N GLY A 826 8.26 -26.48 -47.91
CA GLY A 826 9.61 -26.06 -47.55
C GLY A 826 9.69 -25.31 -46.21
N ILE A 827 8.69 -24.47 -45.88
CA ILE A 827 8.67 -23.67 -44.65
C ILE A 827 8.24 -24.48 -43.42
N THR A 828 7.37 -25.49 -43.58
CA THR A 828 6.82 -26.28 -42.47
C THR A 828 7.46 -27.66 -42.31
N GLU A 829 8.32 -28.08 -43.24
CA GLU A 829 8.92 -29.42 -43.32
C GLU A 829 7.89 -30.57 -43.37
N PHE A 830 6.63 -30.25 -43.67
CA PHE A 830 5.53 -31.22 -43.76
C PHE A 830 5.42 -31.80 -45.16
N GLY A 831 5.24 -33.13 -45.25
CA GLY A 831 4.98 -33.80 -46.53
C GLY A 831 3.73 -33.26 -47.25
N GLU A 832 3.77 -33.23 -48.58
CA GLU A 832 2.77 -32.61 -49.47
C GLU A 832 1.31 -32.96 -49.12
N GLY A 833 1.00 -34.24 -48.95
CA GLY A 833 -0.34 -34.72 -48.60
C GLY A 833 -0.85 -34.24 -47.22
N LYS A 834 0.06 -33.86 -46.30
CA LYS A 834 -0.26 -33.26 -45.00
C LYS A 834 -0.59 -31.77 -45.18
N VAL A 835 0.25 -31.02 -45.90
CA VAL A 835 0.04 -29.59 -46.20
C VAL A 835 -1.27 -29.37 -46.95
N LEU A 836 -1.54 -30.13 -48.01
CA LEU A 836 -2.80 -30.02 -48.76
C LEU A 836 -4.05 -30.32 -47.92
N ARG A 837 -3.94 -31.28 -46.97
CA ARG A 837 -5.03 -31.60 -46.03
C ARG A 837 -5.28 -30.47 -45.03
N ILE A 838 -4.21 -29.86 -44.50
CA ILE A 838 -4.30 -28.71 -43.59
C ILE A 838 -4.90 -27.50 -44.30
N LEU A 839 -4.42 -27.16 -45.51
CA LEU A 839 -4.96 -26.07 -46.33
C LEU A 839 -6.44 -26.27 -46.67
N LYS A 840 -6.87 -27.50 -46.93
CA LYS A 840 -8.30 -27.83 -47.12
C LYS A 840 -9.12 -27.51 -45.87
N LYS A 841 -8.68 -27.98 -44.69
CA LYS A 841 -9.37 -27.69 -43.42
C LYS A 841 -9.42 -26.19 -43.09
N LEU A 842 -8.29 -25.47 -43.26
CA LEU A 842 -8.22 -24.03 -43.02
C LEU A 842 -9.09 -23.25 -44.02
N GLY A 843 -9.24 -23.75 -45.25
CA GLY A 843 -10.17 -23.21 -46.24
C GLY A 843 -11.64 -23.48 -45.91
N GLU A 844 -11.96 -24.67 -45.39
CA GLU A 844 -13.29 -25.06 -44.89
C GLU A 844 -13.70 -24.24 -43.66
N ARG A 845 -12.76 -23.94 -42.75
CA ARG A 845 -12.97 -22.97 -41.64
C ARG A 845 -13.02 -21.50 -42.10
N GLY A 846 -12.87 -21.22 -43.40
CA GLY A 846 -12.92 -19.87 -43.94
C GLY A 846 -11.67 -19.00 -43.71
N LEU A 847 -10.65 -19.51 -43.01
CA LEU A 847 -9.43 -18.77 -42.66
C LEU A 847 -8.49 -18.56 -43.87
N VAL A 848 -8.48 -19.51 -44.82
CA VAL A 848 -7.59 -19.50 -45.98
C VAL A 848 -8.37 -19.35 -47.30
N GLY A 849 -7.85 -18.51 -48.18
CA GLY A 849 -8.23 -18.37 -49.59
C GLY A 849 -7.29 -19.12 -50.52
N VAL A 850 -7.77 -19.45 -51.71
CA VAL A 850 -6.97 -20.07 -52.77
C VAL A 850 -7.38 -19.52 -54.13
N ALA A 851 -6.39 -19.27 -54.99
CA ALA A 851 -6.57 -18.84 -56.38
C ALA A 851 -5.57 -19.60 -57.25
N VAL A 852 -5.89 -19.71 -58.54
CA VAL A 852 -4.99 -20.28 -59.55
C VAL A 852 -4.35 -19.11 -60.30
N GLU A 853 -3.02 -19.02 -60.26
CA GLU A 853 -2.28 -18.00 -60.99
C GLU A 853 -2.37 -18.27 -62.51
N GLN A 854 -2.92 -17.31 -63.26
CA GLN A 854 -3.22 -17.48 -64.69
C GLN A 854 -2.00 -17.73 -65.59
N LYS A 855 -0.78 -17.36 -65.14
CA LYS A 855 0.45 -17.50 -65.92
C LYS A 855 1.17 -18.85 -65.71
N THR A 856 1.01 -19.47 -64.54
CA THR A 856 1.79 -20.66 -64.14
C THR A 856 0.92 -21.87 -63.82
N GLY A 857 -0.40 -21.68 -63.62
CA GLY A 857 -1.32 -22.71 -63.16
C GLY A 857 -1.15 -23.07 -61.67
N LYS A 858 -0.21 -22.43 -60.94
CA LYS A 858 0.03 -22.73 -59.53
C LYS A 858 -1.11 -22.23 -58.64
N ARG A 859 -1.39 -22.97 -57.56
CA ARG A 859 -2.31 -22.54 -56.50
C ARG A 859 -1.57 -21.70 -55.48
N ILE A 860 -1.99 -20.45 -55.35
CA ILE A 860 -1.52 -19.50 -54.32
C ILE A 860 -2.56 -19.48 -53.20
N TYR A 861 -2.09 -19.53 -51.96
CA TYR A 861 -2.88 -19.49 -50.74
C TYR A 861 -2.58 -18.21 -49.95
N TRP A 862 -3.59 -17.65 -49.28
CA TRP A 862 -3.47 -16.46 -48.42
C TRP A 862 -4.48 -16.50 -47.28
N LEU A 863 -4.28 -15.69 -46.25
CA LEU A 863 -5.27 -15.52 -45.18
C LEU A 863 -6.43 -14.64 -45.64
N LYS A 864 -7.66 -15.13 -45.49
CA LYS A 864 -8.89 -14.36 -45.77
C LYS A 864 -9.18 -13.29 -44.72
N GLN A 865 -8.68 -13.47 -43.50
CA GLN A 865 -8.84 -12.53 -42.39
C GLN A 865 -7.48 -12.00 -41.91
N GLN A 866 -7.46 -10.75 -41.48
CA GLN A 866 -6.30 -10.14 -40.86
C GLN A 866 -6.30 -10.48 -39.36
N PHE A 867 -5.23 -11.13 -38.91
CA PHE A 867 -4.98 -11.41 -37.49
C PHE A 867 -4.22 -10.21 -36.89
N ASP A 868 -4.74 -9.62 -35.82
CA ASP A 868 -4.10 -8.49 -35.11
C ASP A 868 -3.51 -9.01 -33.79
N LEU A 869 -2.55 -9.94 -33.90
CA LEU A 869 -1.92 -10.61 -32.77
C LEU A 869 -0.51 -10.06 -32.52
N PRO A 870 -0.12 -9.83 -31.25
CA PRO A 870 1.23 -9.36 -30.92
C PRO A 870 2.33 -10.31 -31.47
N PRO A 871 3.37 -9.80 -32.14
CA PRO A 871 4.33 -10.64 -32.87
C PRO A 871 5.27 -11.45 -31.95
N SER A 872 5.37 -11.11 -30.67
CA SER A 872 6.16 -11.84 -29.68
C SER A 872 5.61 -11.67 -28.27
N GLU A 873 5.99 -12.59 -27.38
CA GLU A 873 5.66 -12.61 -25.95
C GLU A 873 6.24 -11.40 -25.18
N ARG A 874 7.18 -10.68 -25.80
CA ARG A 874 7.86 -9.49 -25.26
C ARG A 874 7.19 -8.17 -25.66
N HIS A 875 6.22 -8.20 -26.58
CA HIS A 875 5.71 -7.02 -27.26
C HIS A 875 4.98 -6.05 -26.31
N GLU A 876 5.33 -4.77 -26.36
CA GLU A 876 4.90 -3.76 -25.38
C GLU A 876 3.38 -3.57 -25.30
N LEU A 877 2.66 -3.83 -26.40
CA LEU A 877 1.19 -3.78 -26.44
C LEU A 877 0.56 -4.67 -25.37
N LEU A 878 1.13 -5.84 -25.06
CA LEU A 878 0.56 -6.80 -24.11
C LEU A 878 0.39 -6.18 -22.71
N GLY A 879 1.40 -5.44 -22.23
CA GLY A 879 1.37 -4.78 -20.93
C GLY A 879 0.75 -3.37 -20.94
N SER A 880 0.28 -2.87 -22.08
CA SER A 880 -0.08 -1.46 -22.27
C SER A 880 -1.27 -0.95 -21.44
N ILE A 881 -2.09 -1.84 -20.88
CA ILE A 881 -3.21 -1.47 -20.00
C ILE A 881 -2.73 -1.12 -18.57
N ASN A 882 -1.54 -1.55 -18.15
CA ASN A 882 -0.98 -1.21 -16.84
C ASN A 882 -0.79 0.30 -16.61
N TYR A 883 -0.79 1.11 -17.67
CA TYR A 883 -0.71 2.57 -17.58
C TYR A 883 -2.05 3.24 -17.24
N LEU A 884 -3.15 2.48 -17.10
CA LEU A 884 -4.44 2.99 -16.65
C LEU A 884 -4.57 2.93 -15.12
N PRO A 885 -5.11 3.98 -14.47
CA PRO A 885 -5.52 3.90 -13.08
C PRO A 885 -6.76 3.00 -12.99
N PHE A 886 -6.60 1.78 -12.48
CA PHE A 886 -7.74 0.96 -12.11
C PHE A 886 -8.52 1.63 -10.96
N VAL A 887 -9.84 1.65 -11.08
CA VAL A 887 -10.75 2.26 -10.11
C VAL A 887 -11.49 1.15 -9.35
N ARG A 888 -11.89 1.42 -8.10
CA ARG A 888 -12.91 0.61 -7.46
C ARG A 888 -14.26 1.04 -8.01
N ALA A 889 -15.07 0.07 -8.41
CA ALA A 889 -16.36 0.30 -9.03
C ALA A 889 -17.45 -0.49 -8.30
N ASP A 890 -18.53 0.20 -7.96
CA ASP A 890 -19.77 -0.37 -7.47
C ASP A 890 -20.50 -1.11 -8.60
N ALA A 891 -20.31 -2.42 -8.68
CA ALA A 891 -20.92 -3.22 -9.73
C ALA A 891 -22.27 -3.78 -9.29
N ILE A 892 -23.32 -3.29 -9.95
CA ILE A 892 -24.72 -3.72 -9.80
C ILE A 892 -25.00 -5.08 -10.48
N SER A 893 -24.12 -5.52 -11.40
CA SER A 893 -24.15 -6.89 -11.97
C SER A 893 -22.83 -7.28 -12.64
N LYS A 894 -22.26 -8.45 -12.26
CA LYS A 894 -21.21 -9.16 -13.02
C LYS A 894 -21.86 -10.00 -14.13
N GLU A 895 -21.29 -9.98 -15.34
CA GLU A 895 -21.73 -10.90 -16.42
C GLU A 895 -21.02 -12.26 -16.36
N HIS A 896 -21.64 -13.27 -16.96
CA HIS A 896 -21.10 -14.62 -17.02
C HIS A 896 -19.89 -14.71 -17.98
N GLU A 897 -18.81 -15.32 -17.51
CA GLU A 897 -17.59 -15.54 -18.30
C GLU A 897 -17.88 -16.49 -19.48
N LEU A 898 -17.43 -16.15 -20.70
CA LEU A 898 -17.53 -17.01 -21.89
C LEU A 898 -16.20 -17.75 -22.15
N PHE A 899 -15.08 -17.09 -21.86
CA PHE A 899 -13.73 -17.64 -21.87
C PHE A 899 -13.19 -17.72 -20.45
N GLY A 900 -13.23 -18.93 -19.86
CA GLY A 900 -12.78 -19.19 -18.51
C GLY A 900 -11.25 -19.11 -18.34
N LYS A 901 -10.82 -18.66 -17.16
CA LYS A 901 -9.40 -18.47 -16.78
C LYS A 901 -8.53 -19.72 -16.92
N GLU A 902 -9.13 -20.91 -16.78
CA GLU A 902 -8.45 -22.20 -16.88
C GLU A 902 -7.82 -22.47 -18.25
N LYS A 903 -8.31 -21.82 -19.32
CA LYS A 903 -7.80 -21.98 -20.70
C LYS A 903 -6.57 -21.12 -20.99
N ILE A 904 -6.31 -20.10 -20.17
CA ILE A 904 -5.28 -19.08 -20.42
C ILE A 904 -3.84 -19.66 -20.46
N PRO A 905 -3.42 -20.57 -19.55
CA PRO A 905 -2.09 -21.13 -19.60
C PRO A 905 -1.82 -21.89 -20.91
N GLU A 906 -2.79 -22.70 -21.36
CA GLU A 906 -2.69 -23.42 -22.64
C GLU A 906 -2.66 -22.45 -23.84
N LEU A 907 -3.51 -21.41 -23.82
CA LEU A 907 -3.58 -20.38 -24.85
C LEU A 907 -2.23 -19.67 -25.07
N LEU A 908 -1.60 -19.21 -23.98
CA LEU A 908 -0.33 -18.51 -24.06
C LEU A 908 0.83 -19.44 -24.44
N GLN A 909 0.83 -20.69 -23.97
CA GLN A 909 1.84 -21.69 -24.35
C GLN A 909 1.74 -22.11 -25.83
N LYS A 910 0.51 -22.25 -26.37
CA LYS A 910 0.28 -22.52 -27.81
C LYS A 910 0.83 -21.40 -28.70
N MET A 911 0.70 -20.15 -28.28
CA MET A 911 1.31 -19.03 -28.99
C MET A 911 2.84 -19.03 -28.87
N TRP A 912 3.35 -19.10 -27.64
CA TRP A 912 4.75 -18.93 -27.29
C TRP A 912 5.22 -20.02 -26.30
N LYS A 913 5.98 -20.99 -26.81
CA LYS A 913 6.40 -22.20 -26.06
C LYS A 913 7.20 -21.92 -24.77
N ASN A 914 7.82 -20.74 -24.66
CA ASN A 914 8.68 -20.36 -23.52
C ASN A 914 7.95 -19.56 -22.43
N VAL A 915 6.61 -19.49 -22.47
CA VAL A 915 5.80 -18.71 -21.52
C VAL A 915 5.28 -19.58 -20.37
N ILE A 916 5.50 -19.10 -19.14
CA ILE A 916 4.99 -19.72 -17.90
C ILE A 916 4.08 -18.72 -17.19
N VAL A 917 2.78 -19.00 -17.16
CA VAL A 917 1.81 -18.21 -16.39
C VAL A 917 2.05 -18.36 -14.89
N LYS A 918 2.11 -17.24 -14.17
CA LYS A 918 2.36 -17.16 -12.72
C LYS A 918 1.07 -16.95 -11.93
N SER A 919 0.23 -16.04 -12.39
CA SER A 919 -1.06 -15.74 -11.78
C SER A 919 -2.01 -15.14 -12.80
N ILE A 920 -3.31 -15.31 -12.53
CA ILE A 920 -4.40 -14.70 -13.29
C ILE A 920 -5.26 -13.96 -12.26
N GLU A 921 -5.30 -12.64 -12.38
CA GLU A 921 -6.09 -11.73 -11.56
C GLU A 921 -7.39 -11.39 -12.32
N GLU A 922 -8.48 -11.22 -11.57
CA GLU A 922 -9.75 -10.76 -12.14
C GLU A 922 -9.86 -9.24 -12.03
N ILE A 923 -10.04 -8.57 -13.16
CA ILE A 923 -10.38 -7.14 -13.24
C ILE A 923 -11.61 -6.97 -14.14
N TYR A 924 -12.16 -5.75 -14.24
CA TYR A 924 -13.41 -5.53 -14.96
C TYR A 924 -13.36 -4.37 -15.96
N ARG A 925 -14.14 -4.47 -17.03
CA ARG A 925 -14.33 -3.42 -18.05
C ARG A 925 -15.76 -2.87 -17.96
N PRO A 926 -15.95 -1.55 -17.74
CA PRO A 926 -17.29 -0.95 -17.77
C PRO A 926 -17.84 -0.96 -19.21
N VAL A 927 -19.06 -1.45 -19.38
CA VAL A 927 -19.78 -1.51 -20.67
C VAL A 927 -21.22 -1.06 -20.45
N TRP A 928 -21.67 -0.09 -21.26
CA TRP A 928 -23.07 0.34 -21.30
C TRP A 928 -23.88 -0.60 -22.19
N HIS A 929 -24.92 -1.20 -21.63
CA HIS A 929 -25.90 -2.04 -22.32
C HIS A 929 -27.15 -1.23 -22.61
N PHE A 930 -27.52 -1.11 -23.88
CA PHE A 930 -28.77 -0.49 -24.32
C PHE A 930 -29.69 -1.51 -24.97
N LYS A 931 -30.88 -1.75 -24.41
CA LYS A 931 -31.91 -2.53 -25.10
C LYS A 931 -32.72 -1.61 -26.01
N LEU A 932 -32.72 -1.91 -27.29
CA LEU A 932 -33.50 -1.23 -28.32
C LEU A 932 -34.65 -2.14 -28.76
N GLU A 933 -35.87 -1.61 -28.84
CA GLU A 933 -37.03 -2.31 -29.39
C GLU A 933 -37.47 -1.69 -30.71
N LEU A 934 -37.78 -2.53 -31.70
CA LEU A 934 -38.49 -2.16 -32.92
C LEU A 934 -39.57 -3.20 -33.20
N ASP A 935 -40.83 -2.76 -33.31
CA ASP A 935 -41.99 -3.62 -33.63
C ASP A 935 -42.07 -4.91 -32.78
N GLY A 936 -41.83 -4.79 -31.47
CA GLY A 936 -41.82 -5.94 -30.53
C GLY A 936 -40.58 -6.83 -30.61
N LYS A 937 -39.55 -6.48 -31.38
CA LYS A 937 -38.26 -7.18 -31.42
C LYS A 937 -37.18 -6.39 -30.69
N GLU A 938 -36.61 -6.99 -29.67
CA GLU A 938 -35.48 -6.42 -28.92
C GLU A 938 -34.12 -6.75 -29.55
N ARG A 939 -33.17 -5.83 -29.41
CA ARG A 939 -31.74 -6.06 -29.62
C ARG A 939 -30.92 -5.25 -28.62
N THR A 940 -29.80 -5.80 -28.17
CA THR A 940 -28.84 -5.06 -27.34
C THR A 940 -27.80 -4.35 -28.21
N VAL A 941 -27.43 -3.13 -27.82
CA VAL A 941 -26.23 -2.42 -28.32
C VAL A 941 -25.30 -2.19 -27.14
N LEU A 942 -24.05 -2.62 -27.28
CA LEU A 942 -23.01 -2.45 -26.27
C LEU A 942 -22.15 -1.25 -26.63
N VAL A 943 -21.89 -0.36 -25.66
CA VAL A 943 -20.97 0.77 -25.80
C VAL A 943 -19.92 0.68 -24.70
N ASP A 944 -18.66 0.56 -25.11
CA ASP A 944 -17.51 0.47 -24.22
C ASP A 944 -17.39 1.74 -23.34
N GLY A 945 -17.49 1.57 -22.02
CA GLY A 945 -17.44 2.65 -21.03
C GLY A 945 -16.07 3.33 -20.92
N VAL A 946 -15.01 2.74 -21.49
CA VAL A 946 -13.66 3.31 -21.53
C VAL A 946 -13.42 4.11 -22.82
N THR A 947 -14.02 3.71 -23.94
CA THR A 947 -13.66 4.23 -25.28
C THR A 947 -14.78 4.91 -26.06
N GLY A 948 -16.03 4.59 -25.76
CA GLY A 948 -17.20 5.03 -26.52
C GLY A 948 -17.37 4.30 -27.86
N LYS A 949 -16.58 3.25 -28.12
CA LYS A 949 -16.82 2.38 -29.28
C LYS A 949 -18.03 1.48 -29.02
N VAL A 950 -18.79 1.23 -30.08
CA VAL A 950 -19.72 0.10 -30.12
C VAL A 950 -18.89 -1.19 -30.21
N ILE A 951 -19.24 -2.19 -29.41
CA ILE A 951 -18.57 -3.50 -29.37
C ILE A 951 -19.55 -4.63 -29.71
#